data_AF-A0A803JN27-F1
#
_entry.id   AF-A0A803JN27-F1
#
_cell.length_a   1.000
_cell.length_b   1.000
_cell.length_c   1.000
_cell.angle_alpha   90.00
_cell.angle_beta   90.00
_cell.angle_gamma   90.00
#
_symmetry.space_group_name_H-M   'P 1'
#
loop_
_entity.id
_entity.type
_entity.pdbx_description
1 polymer ?
#
loop_
_entity_poly.entity_id
_entity_poly.type
_entity_poly.pdbx_seq_one_letter_code
_entity_poly.pdbx_strand_id
1 'polypeptide(L)'
;MAEEKAEQSGSDEKAFEALERDFQEVLQELAGDKSLEKFQIEYEKLHSALKKSYDNEKRLMAKCRELNAEIVANAAKVATAIKLSQEDQSTISSLKKEIEKAWKMVDAAYEKEQRAKETVNSLKDEVKSLSKLVEQGAGMSAGQEHSDLLSAKEELSKERDELLAEVVKLRENLVKATELQQEAEKSKEEAEQGIIQFQQEIQMRQNEASRESRKKEKLEKDLRGLQSEAEAKQLEIKSMQQNLTRNKEELQRLEQQLKENKILNERVSKELEQVQMRNNKLQQENEQQSVLNDQLTQENQQKQLELKAKEDEVNQMRQEISKISKARETIQRKYRQMEEQKIEVEQQRETLKNQITGFERELESAKKQAEIDKKAVEELVRERDMLNKNLLRAANATDKQQSLVKLHEQSKKNLEEEIQSYKEEAQKQRKIIYQLEKERDRYINEASDLTQKVLQHMEDIKVREMQIFDYKKKIAEAETKLKQQQNLYEAVRSDRNLYSKNLIEAQDEITEMKRKLKIMNHQVDQLKEEISSKESVLVKVHLEHQRIEKEKEALKAELQKMKQQSVETKQLIDNQEAEEKKLLKIISEADAERLRQKKELEQVISERDILGSQLVRRNDELALLYEKIKIQQSILNKGEIQYKQRVEDIRLLKLEIKKLRREKGILTKTVANVEELRREVYHMQRDLLKERTRCRALEEELENPMNVHRWRKLEASDPSTYELIQKIHTLQKRLIRKTEEVVEKELLLQEKEKLYVELKHILARQPGPEAAEQLQVYQKTLRDKTKQLKVGRLLTNYSLGTE
;
A
#
# COMPACT_ATOMS: atom_id res chain seq x y z
N MET A 1 16.58 23.70 50.96
CA MET A 1 16.98 24.30 49.65
C MET A 1 16.07 23.93 48.49
N ALA A 2 15.64 22.67 48.33
CA ALA A 2 14.69 22.32 47.25
C ALA A 2 13.27 22.82 47.55
N GLU A 3 12.78 22.58 48.77
CA GLU A 3 11.41 22.93 49.19
C GLU A 3 11.19 24.44 49.33
N GLU A 4 12.13 25.18 49.95
CA GLU A 4 12.09 26.66 50.05
C GLU A 4 11.89 27.34 48.68
N LYS A 5 12.46 26.80 47.60
CA LYS A 5 12.32 27.33 46.24
C LYS A 5 11.02 26.93 45.52
N ALA A 6 10.25 26.01 46.09
CA ALA A 6 8.90 25.70 45.62
C ALA A 6 7.90 26.72 46.18
N GLU A 7 7.93 26.93 47.50
CA GLU A 7 7.05 27.88 48.21
C GLU A 7 7.20 29.30 47.67
N GLN A 8 8.44 29.76 47.45
CA GLN A 8 8.73 31.10 46.94
C GLN A 8 8.03 31.35 45.59
N SER A 9 8.10 30.40 44.64
CA SER A 9 7.42 30.55 43.34
C SER A 9 5.89 30.57 43.42
N GLY A 10 5.29 29.97 44.46
CA GLY A 10 3.85 30.04 44.72
C GLY A 10 3.41 31.34 45.42
N SER A 11 4.37 32.16 45.88
CA SER A 11 4.13 33.52 46.37
C SER A 11 4.13 34.52 45.21
N ASP A 12 5.10 34.41 44.30
CA ASP A 12 5.26 35.33 43.16
C ASP A 12 4.08 35.26 42.17
N GLU A 13 3.50 34.07 41.97
CA GLU A 13 2.31 33.88 41.13
C GLU A 13 1.06 34.58 41.71
N LYS A 14 0.87 34.53 43.04
CA LYS A 14 -0.22 35.24 43.72
C LYS A 14 0.00 36.76 43.76
N ALA A 15 1.25 37.20 43.86
CA ALA A 15 1.59 38.62 43.79
C ALA A 15 1.28 39.21 42.40
N PHE A 16 1.53 38.45 41.32
CA PHE A 16 1.15 38.85 39.97
C PHE A 16 -0.36 38.85 39.76
N GLU A 17 -1.08 37.82 40.24
CA GLU A 17 -2.56 37.77 40.17
C GLU A 17 -3.24 38.93 40.91
N ALA A 18 -2.67 39.42 42.02
CA ALA A 18 -3.15 40.62 42.69
C ALA A 18 -2.92 41.86 41.81
N LEU A 19 -1.69 42.05 41.30
CA LEU A 19 -1.35 43.19 40.46
C LEU A 19 -2.19 43.26 39.17
N GLU A 20 -2.50 42.12 38.55
CA GLU A 20 -3.36 42.07 37.36
C GLU A 20 -4.82 42.46 37.66
N ARG A 21 -5.30 42.36 38.91
CA ARG A 21 -6.60 42.95 39.31
C ARG A 21 -6.49 44.45 39.51
N ASP A 22 -5.49 44.93 40.25
CA ASP A 22 -5.26 46.36 40.49
C ASP A 22 -5.17 47.12 39.15
N PHE A 23 -4.44 46.57 38.17
CA PHE A 23 -4.37 47.11 36.81
C PHE A 23 -5.73 47.13 36.08
N GLN A 24 -6.60 46.14 36.29
CA GLN A 24 -7.92 46.08 35.65
C GLN A 24 -8.95 47.01 36.32
N GLU A 25 -8.86 47.22 37.63
CA GLU A 25 -9.71 48.17 38.36
C GLU A 25 -9.37 49.61 37.94
N VAL A 26 -8.09 49.97 37.91
CA VAL A 26 -7.64 51.30 37.43
C VAL A 26 -8.01 51.54 35.95
N LEU A 27 -7.97 50.51 35.10
CA LEU A 27 -8.45 50.65 33.70
C LEU A 27 -9.96 50.89 33.59
N GLN A 28 -10.77 50.33 34.50
CA GLN A 28 -12.21 50.59 34.54
C GLN A 28 -12.52 52.00 35.05
N GLU A 29 -11.77 52.53 36.01
CA GLU A 29 -11.89 53.92 36.46
C GLU A 29 -11.50 54.91 35.35
N LEU A 30 -10.38 54.68 34.67
CA LEU A 30 -9.90 55.54 33.57
C LEU A 30 -10.85 55.58 32.37
N ALA A 31 -11.55 54.48 32.06
CA ALA A 31 -12.53 54.40 30.99
C ALA A 31 -13.77 55.31 31.20
N GLY A 32 -13.97 55.84 32.41
CA GLY A 32 -15.06 56.76 32.73
C GLY A 32 -14.87 58.20 32.24
N ASP A 33 -13.62 58.66 32.01
CA ASP A 33 -13.31 60.05 31.67
C ASP A 33 -12.54 60.18 30.35
N LYS A 34 -13.20 60.77 29.34
CA LYS A 34 -12.62 61.01 28.00
C LYS A 34 -11.42 61.95 27.99
N SER A 35 -11.17 62.72 29.05
CA SER A 35 -9.95 63.52 29.17
C SER A 35 -8.71 62.66 29.48
N LEU A 36 -8.91 61.43 30.00
CA LEU A 36 -7.86 60.50 30.43
C LEU A 36 -7.58 59.36 29.44
N GLU A 37 -8.28 59.31 28.29
CA GLU A 37 -8.12 58.28 27.23
C GLU A 37 -6.65 58.06 26.82
N LYS A 38 -5.84 59.14 26.78
CA LYS A 38 -4.39 59.04 26.49
C LYS A 38 -3.60 58.35 27.62
N PHE A 39 -3.98 58.56 28.88
CA PHE A 39 -3.38 57.86 30.02
C PHE A 39 -3.80 56.38 30.04
N GLN A 40 -5.06 56.06 29.74
CA GLN A 40 -5.52 54.68 29.58
C GLN A 40 -4.67 53.93 28.55
N ILE A 41 -4.46 54.49 27.36
CA ILE A 41 -3.67 53.87 26.29
C ILE A 41 -2.20 53.61 26.70
N GLU A 42 -1.55 54.52 27.44
CA GLU A 42 -0.18 54.26 27.94
C GLU A 42 -0.16 53.26 29.12
N TYR A 43 -1.21 53.22 29.95
CA TYR A 43 -1.34 52.28 31.06
C TYR A 43 -1.62 50.85 30.57
N GLU A 44 -2.43 50.68 29.51
CA GLU A 44 -2.63 49.40 28.81
C GLU A 44 -1.33 48.88 28.17
N LYS A 45 -0.51 49.76 27.58
CA LYS A 45 0.83 49.39 27.08
C LYS A 45 1.75 48.94 28.21
N LEU A 46 1.73 49.63 29.35
CA LEU A 46 2.53 49.27 30.53
C LEU A 46 2.12 47.89 31.06
N HIS A 47 0.82 47.63 31.20
CA HIS A 47 0.29 46.33 31.59
C HIS A 47 0.70 45.23 30.60
N SER A 48 0.58 45.49 29.29
CA SER A 48 0.98 44.55 28.23
C SER A 48 2.48 44.23 28.26
N ALA A 49 3.33 45.23 28.58
CA ALA A 49 4.77 45.05 28.72
C ALA A 49 5.12 44.22 29.97
N LEU A 50 4.50 44.53 31.11
CA LEU A 50 4.69 43.80 32.37
C LEU A 50 4.29 42.33 32.24
N LYS A 51 3.10 42.06 31.67
CA LYS A 51 2.61 40.69 31.44
C LYS A 51 3.51 39.88 30.52
N LYS A 52 4.02 40.49 29.43
CA LYS A 52 5.04 39.87 28.56
C LYS A 52 6.36 39.59 29.28
N SER A 53 6.76 40.44 30.23
CA SER A 53 7.95 40.19 31.06
C SER A 53 7.75 38.98 31.96
N TYR A 54 6.61 38.93 32.67
CA TYR A 54 6.25 37.82 33.56
C TYR A 54 6.09 36.48 32.82
N ASP A 55 5.43 36.45 31.66
CA ASP A 55 5.33 35.25 30.82
C ASP A 55 6.70 34.72 30.37
N ASN A 56 7.65 35.61 30.08
CA ASN A 56 9.01 35.23 29.71
C ASN A 56 9.84 34.74 30.91
N GLU A 57 9.69 35.38 32.07
CA GLU A 57 10.31 34.92 33.32
C GLU A 57 9.81 33.54 33.74
N LYS A 58 8.49 33.30 33.65
CA LYS A 58 7.85 32.00 33.91
C LYS A 58 8.39 30.90 32.98
N ARG A 59 8.60 31.21 31.70
CA ARG A 59 9.25 30.30 30.73
C ARG A 59 10.72 30.04 31.06
N LEU A 60 11.48 31.07 31.44
CA LEU A 60 12.88 30.92 31.85
C LEU A 60 13.01 30.05 33.11
N MET A 61 12.15 30.27 34.12
CA MET A 61 12.11 29.46 35.34
C MET A 61 11.72 28.00 35.06
N ALA A 62 10.78 27.75 34.14
CA ALA A 62 10.49 26.39 33.66
C ALA A 62 11.72 25.74 33.00
N LYS A 63 12.41 26.45 32.08
CA LYS A 63 13.60 25.94 31.40
C LYS A 63 14.77 25.69 32.36
N CYS A 64 14.94 26.52 33.39
CA CYS A 64 15.91 26.31 34.47
C CYS A 64 15.59 25.07 35.31
N ARG A 65 14.30 24.79 35.59
CA ARG A 65 13.86 23.57 36.28
C ARG A 65 14.14 22.31 35.44
N GLU A 66 13.85 22.35 34.14
CA GLU A 66 14.17 21.27 33.20
C GLU A 66 15.67 20.98 33.14
N LEU A 67 16.50 22.01 32.89
CA LEU A 67 17.95 21.86 32.79
C LEU A 67 18.57 21.35 34.09
N ASN A 68 18.06 21.79 35.25
CA ASN A 68 18.51 21.27 36.55
C ASN A 68 18.13 19.78 36.75
N ALA A 69 16.96 19.35 36.28
CA ALA A 69 16.56 17.94 36.30
C ALA A 69 17.43 17.10 35.34
N GLU A 70 17.75 17.60 34.15
CA GLU A 70 18.68 16.96 33.22
C GLU A 70 20.10 16.82 33.80
N ILE A 71 20.60 17.86 34.49
CA ILE A 71 21.90 17.83 35.19
C ILE A 71 21.91 16.75 36.27
N VAL A 72 20.88 16.68 37.11
CA VAL A 72 20.76 15.64 38.17
C VAL A 72 20.66 14.23 37.56
N ALA A 73 19.85 14.06 36.51
CA ALA A 73 19.71 12.78 35.82
C ALA A 73 21.02 12.33 35.14
N ASN A 74 21.80 13.25 34.58
CA ASN A 74 23.09 12.94 33.97
C ASN A 74 24.18 12.70 35.02
N ALA A 75 24.17 13.41 36.16
CA ALA A 75 25.04 13.12 37.30
C ALA A 75 24.80 11.70 37.85
N ALA A 76 23.53 11.27 37.95
CA ALA A 76 23.18 9.91 38.35
C ALA A 76 23.73 8.85 37.35
N LYS A 77 23.58 9.07 36.03
CA LYS A 77 24.17 8.19 34.99
C LYS A 77 25.69 8.10 35.11
N VAL A 78 26.37 9.23 35.32
CA VAL A 78 27.84 9.27 35.49
C VAL A 78 28.26 8.51 36.75
N ALA A 79 27.56 8.66 37.87
CA ALA A 79 27.82 7.88 39.08
C ALA A 79 27.62 6.37 38.86
N THR A 80 26.59 5.97 38.11
CA THR A 80 26.38 4.55 37.73
C THR A 80 27.50 4.02 36.83
N ALA A 81 27.95 4.80 35.84
CA ALA A 81 29.06 4.43 34.96
C ALA A 81 30.39 4.29 35.70
N ILE A 82 30.67 5.18 36.67
CA ILE A 82 31.85 5.09 37.55
C ILE A 82 31.78 3.81 38.40
N LYS A 83 30.61 3.47 38.95
CA LYS A 83 30.42 2.25 39.76
C LYS A 83 30.64 0.97 38.93
N LEU A 84 30.09 0.91 37.72
CA LEU A 84 30.35 -0.19 36.77
C LEU A 84 31.84 -0.30 36.43
N SER A 85 32.50 0.82 36.13
CA SER A 85 33.94 0.83 35.85
C SER A 85 34.80 0.33 37.03
N GLN A 86 34.38 0.59 38.27
CA GLN A 86 35.04 0.05 39.48
C GLN A 86 34.78 -1.46 39.65
N GLU A 87 33.57 -1.93 39.36
CA GLU A 87 33.21 -3.35 39.39
C GLU A 87 33.95 -4.15 38.30
N ASP A 88 34.03 -3.61 37.09
CA ASP A 88 34.85 -4.14 35.97
C ASP A 88 36.33 -4.21 36.36
N GLN A 89 36.89 -3.14 36.93
CA GLN A 89 38.29 -3.12 37.36
C GLN A 89 38.58 -4.13 38.48
N SER A 90 37.60 -4.41 39.35
CA SER A 90 37.69 -5.49 40.34
C SER A 90 37.70 -6.88 39.68
N THR A 91 36.88 -7.08 38.65
CA THR A 91 36.77 -8.32 37.87
C THR A 91 38.02 -8.57 37.02
N ILE A 92 38.60 -7.52 36.44
CA ILE A 92 39.91 -7.57 35.77
C ILE A 92 41.02 -7.96 36.76
N SER A 93 40.93 -7.53 38.02
CA SER A 93 41.89 -7.87 39.08
C SER A 93 41.77 -9.32 39.56
N SER A 94 40.56 -9.89 39.64
CA SER A 94 40.38 -11.32 39.93
C SER A 94 40.84 -12.19 38.76
N LEU A 95 40.44 -11.87 37.53
CA LEU A 95 40.86 -12.59 36.32
C LEU A 95 42.39 -12.57 36.13
N LYS A 96 43.06 -11.45 36.42
CA LYS A 96 44.54 -11.40 36.41
C LYS A 96 45.17 -12.35 37.43
N LYS A 97 44.61 -12.47 38.64
CA LYS A 97 45.06 -13.44 39.65
C LYS A 97 44.80 -14.89 39.26
N GLU A 98 43.74 -15.15 38.50
CA GLU A 98 43.45 -16.49 37.95
C GLU A 98 44.39 -16.84 36.79
N ILE A 99 44.73 -15.87 35.94
CA ILE A 99 45.77 -16.01 34.92
C ILE A 99 47.14 -16.29 35.58
N GLU A 100 47.54 -15.55 36.63
CA GLU A 100 48.78 -15.86 37.38
C GLU A 100 48.78 -17.28 37.99
N LYS A 101 47.63 -17.76 38.48
CA LYS A 101 47.50 -19.15 38.97
C LYS A 101 47.62 -20.15 37.83
N ALA A 102 47.01 -19.88 36.67
CA ALA A 102 47.09 -20.73 35.49
C ALA A 102 48.53 -20.83 34.97
N TRP A 103 49.25 -19.71 34.86
CA TRP A 103 50.67 -19.69 34.50
C TRP A 103 51.52 -20.50 35.49
N LYS A 104 51.35 -20.28 36.81
CA LYS A 104 52.06 -21.09 37.83
C LYS A 104 51.72 -22.59 37.78
N MET A 105 50.53 -22.97 37.32
CA MET A 105 50.18 -24.37 37.07
C MET A 105 50.80 -24.93 35.79
N VAL A 106 50.98 -24.10 34.75
CA VAL A 106 51.75 -24.45 33.54
C VAL A 106 53.23 -24.61 33.86
N ASP A 107 53.84 -23.67 34.59
CA ASP A 107 55.24 -23.74 35.04
C ASP A 107 55.48 -25.00 35.89
N ALA A 108 54.59 -25.29 36.85
CA ALA A 108 54.66 -26.50 37.67
C ALA A 108 54.39 -27.80 36.89
N ALA A 109 53.64 -27.75 35.78
CA ALA A 109 53.50 -28.87 34.87
C ALA A 109 54.77 -29.06 34.02
N TYR A 110 55.40 -27.97 33.57
CA TYR A 110 56.65 -27.99 32.80
C TYR A 110 57.83 -28.47 33.65
N GLU A 111 57.94 -28.08 34.93
CA GLU A 111 58.90 -28.68 35.87
C GLU A 111 58.68 -30.19 36.03
N LYS A 112 57.43 -30.65 36.11
CA LYS A 112 57.11 -32.08 36.21
C LYS A 112 57.47 -32.82 34.93
N GLU A 113 57.22 -32.24 33.76
CA GLU A 113 57.62 -32.81 32.47
C GLU A 113 59.15 -32.87 32.33
N GLN A 114 59.85 -31.84 32.79
CA GLN A 114 61.32 -31.79 32.81
C GLN A 114 61.90 -32.89 33.71
N ARG A 115 61.42 -33.02 34.95
CA ARG A 115 61.82 -34.10 35.87
C ARG A 115 61.43 -35.49 35.34
N ALA A 116 60.32 -35.61 34.62
CA ALA A 116 59.92 -36.84 33.94
C ALA A 116 60.84 -37.19 32.76
N LYS A 117 61.32 -36.20 31.98
CA LYS A 117 62.33 -36.41 30.94
C LYS A 117 63.69 -36.81 31.51
N GLU A 118 64.09 -36.19 32.62
CA GLU A 118 65.32 -36.53 33.34
C GLU A 118 65.30 -37.96 33.88
N THR A 119 64.20 -38.38 34.54
CA THR A 119 64.02 -39.77 35.00
C THR A 119 63.83 -40.77 33.87
N VAL A 120 63.17 -40.42 32.76
CA VAL A 120 63.12 -41.28 31.55
C VAL A 120 64.51 -41.45 30.93
N ASN A 121 65.40 -40.46 31.04
CA ASN A 121 66.79 -40.59 30.58
C ASN A 121 67.62 -41.43 31.54
N SER A 122 67.52 -41.26 32.87
CA SER A 122 68.23 -42.13 33.82
C SER A 122 67.79 -43.58 33.68
N LEU A 123 66.49 -43.86 33.55
CA LEU A 123 65.96 -45.20 33.31
C LEU A 123 66.42 -45.81 31.97
N LYS A 124 66.65 -44.99 30.93
CA LYS A 124 67.24 -45.48 29.66
C LYS A 124 68.70 -45.87 29.80
N ASP A 125 69.47 -45.17 30.63
CA ASP A 125 70.87 -45.53 30.89
C ASP A 125 71.01 -46.67 31.92
N GLU A 126 70.06 -46.83 32.84
CA GLU A 126 69.92 -48.04 33.68
C GLU A 126 69.51 -49.27 32.86
N VAL A 127 68.60 -49.14 31.89
CA VAL A 127 68.31 -50.24 30.96
C VAL A 127 69.55 -50.62 30.13
N LYS A 128 70.38 -49.65 29.70
CA LYS A 128 71.67 -49.94 29.04
C LYS A 128 72.70 -50.61 29.95
N SER A 129 72.67 -50.37 31.27
CA SER A 129 73.61 -51.01 32.20
C SER A 129 73.14 -52.42 32.58
N LEU A 130 71.84 -52.62 32.82
CA LEU A 130 71.24 -53.91 33.14
C LEU A 130 71.25 -54.89 31.96
N SER A 131 71.00 -54.42 30.73
CA SER A 131 71.20 -55.23 29.51
C SER A 131 72.66 -55.62 29.24
N LYS A 132 73.61 -55.21 30.09
CA LYS A 132 75.04 -55.55 30.01
C LYS A 132 75.51 -56.52 31.10
N LEU A 133 74.61 -57.00 31.96
CA LEU A 133 74.95 -57.68 33.23
C LEU A 133 74.26 -59.04 33.45
N VAL A 134 73.56 -59.58 32.44
CA VAL A 134 72.63 -60.72 32.62
C VAL A 134 73.03 -62.03 31.89
N GLU A 135 74.04 -62.02 31.01
CA GLU A 135 74.46 -63.23 30.25
C GLU A 135 75.84 -63.80 30.65
N GLN A 136 76.08 -64.06 31.95
CA GLN A 136 77.25 -64.83 32.47
C GLN A 136 76.98 -65.70 33.75
N GLY A 137 76.39 -66.93 33.61
CA GLY A 137 76.50 -68.13 34.52
C GLY A 137 75.70 -68.23 35.87
N ALA A 138 75.47 -69.38 36.58
CA ALA A 138 75.61 -70.87 36.35
C ALA A 138 75.02 -71.80 37.52
N GLY A 139 74.83 -73.16 37.39
CA GLY A 139 74.36 -74.14 38.47
C GLY A 139 74.19 -75.69 38.16
N MET A 140 74.02 -76.65 39.13
CA MET A 140 74.03 -78.18 38.98
C MET A 140 73.42 -79.09 40.17
N SER A 141 72.94 -80.37 39.98
CA SER A 141 72.90 -81.57 40.95
C SER A 141 72.29 -82.96 40.41
N ALA A 142 72.61 -84.22 40.94
CA ALA A 142 72.26 -85.64 40.45
C ALA A 142 72.08 -86.78 41.58
N GLY A 143 71.90 -88.16 41.53
CA GLY A 143 71.97 -89.43 40.65
C GLY A 143 70.93 -90.57 41.05
N GLN A 144 70.90 -91.97 41.01
CA GLN A 144 71.61 -93.30 40.67
C GLN A 144 70.56 -94.53 40.64
N GLU A 145 70.64 -95.92 40.59
CA GLU A 145 71.56 -97.14 40.58
C GLU A 145 70.87 -98.55 40.14
N HIS A 146 71.52 -99.78 40.09
CA HIS A 146 70.98 -101.18 39.67
C HIS A 146 71.88 -102.43 40.14
N SER A 147 71.81 -103.82 39.96
CA SER A 147 71.01 -105.05 39.45
C SER A 147 71.61 -106.44 40.05
N ASP A 148 71.53 -107.79 39.73
CA ASP A 148 70.91 -108.82 38.75
C ASP A 148 71.16 -110.40 39.04
N LEU A 149 70.62 -111.40 38.24
CA LEU A 149 70.92 -112.91 37.93
C LEU A 149 70.76 -114.17 38.94
N LEU A 150 70.89 -115.53 38.65
CA LEU A 150 70.42 -116.60 37.63
C LEU A 150 71.01 -118.11 37.80
N SER A 151 70.27 -119.29 37.82
CA SER A 151 70.68 -120.73 37.41
C SER A 151 69.58 -121.87 37.54
N ALA A 152 69.69 -123.09 36.89
CA ALA A 152 68.62 -124.16 36.82
C ALA A 152 69.02 -125.67 36.59
N LYS A 153 68.03 -126.59 36.71
CA LYS A 153 67.83 -127.95 36.10
C LYS A 153 68.18 -129.29 36.81
N GLU A 154 68.13 -129.40 38.13
CA GLU A 154 67.72 -130.66 38.81
C GLU A 154 66.19 -130.73 39.06
N GLU A 155 65.47 -129.68 38.63
CA GLU A 155 64.11 -129.36 39.04
C GLU A 155 63.05 -130.36 38.55
N LEU A 156 63.23 -130.97 37.37
CA LEU A 156 62.24 -131.77 36.61
C LEU A 156 61.47 -132.89 37.36
N SER A 157 61.92 -133.33 38.54
CA SER A 157 61.19 -134.31 39.37
C SER A 157 60.48 -133.68 40.59
N LYS A 158 60.97 -132.53 41.08
CA LYS A 158 60.25 -131.69 42.05
C LYS A 158 59.17 -130.87 41.37
N GLU A 159 59.44 -130.39 40.15
CA GLU A 159 58.52 -129.63 39.29
C GLU A 159 57.11 -130.21 39.32
N ARG A 160 56.92 -131.53 39.19
CA ARG A 160 55.57 -132.13 39.17
C ARG A 160 54.73 -131.80 40.41
N ASP A 161 55.33 -131.88 41.60
CA ASP A 161 54.61 -131.71 42.87
C ASP A 161 54.60 -130.25 43.33
N GLU A 162 55.64 -129.49 43.00
CA GLU A 162 55.68 -128.04 43.15
C GLU A 162 54.64 -127.37 42.22
N LEU A 163 54.53 -127.80 40.94
CA LEU A 163 53.49 -127.36 40.00
C LEU A 163 52.07 -127.67 40.47
N LEU A 164 51.84 -128.75 41.22
CA LEU A 164 50.51 -129.04 41.77
C LEU A 164 50.13 -128.07 42.89
N ALA A 165 51.06 -127.76 43.80
CA ALA A 165 50.86 -126.75 44.83
C ALA A 165 50.79 -125.32 44.24
N GLU A 166 51.57 -125.06 43.19
CA GLU A 166 51.59 -123.80 42.46
C GLU A 166 50.29 -123.62 41.66
N VAL A 167 49.75 -124.64 41.01
CA VAL A 167 48.42 -124.57 40.34
C VAL A 167 47.30 -124.23 41.34
N VAL A 168 47.38 -124.65 42.60
CA VAL A 168 46.41 -124.22 43.63
C VAL A 168 46.60 -122.74 43.98
N LYS A 169 47.83 -122.28 44.23
CA LYS A 169 48.12 -120.85 44.48
C LYS A 169 47.77 -119.96 43.30
N LEU A 170 48.08 -120.39 42.08
CA LEU A 170 47.73 -119.72 40.83
C LEU A 170 46.22 -119.66 40.64
N ARG A 171 45.45 -120.67 41.07
CA ARG A 171 43.98 -120.61 41.07
C ARG A 171 43.43 -119.61 42.09
N GLU A 172 43.96 -119.57 43.31
CA GLU A 172 43.56 -118.53 44.28
C GLU A 172 43.93 -117.12 43.80
N ASN A 173 45.14 -116.95 43.25
CA ASN A 173 45.60 -115.68 42.72
C ASN A 173 44.81 -115.28 41.46
N LEU A 174 44.42 -116.24 40.62
CA LEU A 174 43.56 -115.99 39.46
C LEU A 174 42.17 -115.54 39.91
N VAL A 175 41.56 -116.18 40.92
CA VAL A 175 40.28 -115.75 41.48
C VAL A 175 40.37 -114.32 42.01
N LYS A 176 41.35 -114.02 42.87
CA LYS A 176 41.59 -112.67 43.42
C LYS A 176 41.87 -111.63 42.31
N ALA A 177 42.60 -112.02 41.26
CA ALA A 177 42.85 -111.17 40.11
C ALA A 177 41.58 -110.92 39.28
N THR A 178 40.70 -111.92 39.10
CA THR A 178 39.41 -111.74 38.43
C THR A 178 38.41 -110.93 39.26
N GLU A 179 38.44 -111.04 40.59
CA GLU A 179 37.63 -110.21 41.50
C GLU A 179 38.08 -108.73 41.41
N LEU A 180 39.39 -108.47 41.52
CA LEU A 180 39.97 -107.14 41.34
C LEU A 180 39.76 -106.59 39.93
N GLN A 181 39.81 -107.44 38.90
CA GLN A 181 39.51 -107.04 37.52
C GLN A 181 38.03 -106.65 37.37
N GLN A 182 37.08 -107.42 37.91
CA GLN A 182 35.66 -107.09 37.86
C GLN A 182 35.33 -105.82 38.65
N GLU A 183 35.98 -105.60 39.80
CA GLU A 183 35.79 -104.38 40.58
C GLU A 183 36.40 -103.14 39.87
N ALA A 184 37.55 -103.30 39.21
CA ALA A 184 38.15 -102.26 38.37
C ALA A 184 37.34 -101.99 37.08
N GLU A 185 36.82 -103.01 36.42
CA GLU A 185 35.94 -102.89 35.25
C GLU A 185 34.63 -102.19 35.62
N LYS A 186 34.01 -102.55 36.74
CA LYS A 186 32.81 -101.87 37.26
C LYS A 186 33.08 -100.41 37.65
N SER A 187 34.20 -100.13 38.32
CA SER A 187 34.63 -98.76 38.65
C SER A 187 34.90 -97.94 37.38
N LYS A 188 35.47 -98.56 36.35
CA LYS A 188 35.64 -97.96 35.02
C LYS A 188 34.30 -97.68 34.34
N GLU A 189 33.33 -98.60 34.36
CA GLU A 189 31.99 -98.37 33.80
C GLU A 189 31.24 -97.25 34.52
N GLU A 190 31.33 -97.19 35.85
CA GLU A 190 30.75 -96.11 36.66
C GLU A 190 31.41 -94.75 36.33
N ALA A 191 32.73 -94.72 36.14
CA ALA A 191 33.46 -93.53 35.70
C ALA A 191 33.13 -93.12 34.25
N GLU A 192 33.00 -94.07 33.32
CA GLU A 192 32.62 -93.79 31.93
C GLU A 192 31.18 -93.28 31.82
N GLN A 193 30.25 -93.81 32.62
CA GLN A 193 28.89 -93.27 32.77
C GLN A 193 28.91 -91.85 33.35
N GLY A 194 29.72 -91.59 34.37
CA GLY A 194 29.92 -90.25 34.93
C GLY A 194 30.47 -89.25 33.90
N ILE A 195 31.46 -89.66 33.10
CA ILE A 195 32.01 -88.85 31.99
C ILE A 195 30.93 -88.53 30.96
N ILE A 196 30.08 -89.49 30.58
CA ILE A 196 28.96 -89.27 29.65
C ILE A 196 27.95 -88.27 30.23
N GLN A 197 27.61 -88.38 31.52
CA GLN A 197 26.72 -87.43 32.20
C GLN A 197 27.31 -86.02 32.22
N PHE A 198 28.57 -85.85 32.63
CA PHE A 198 29.22 -84.54 32.62
C PHE A 198 29.39 -83.96 31.21
N GLN A 199 29.62 -84.78 30.17
CA GLN A 199 29.62 -84.31 28.79
C GLN A 199 28.24 -83.77 28.36
N GLN A 200 27.15 -84.44 28.75
CA GLN A 200 25.78 -83.96 28.50
C GLN A 200 25.49 -82.66 29.27
N GLU A 201 25.90 -82.56 30.54
CA GLU A 201 25.76 -81.32 31.32
C GLU A 201 26.56 -80.16 30.71
N ILE A 202 27.83 -80.39 30.34
CA ILE A 202 28.67 -79.39 29.66
C ILE A 202 28.01 -78.93 28.36
N GLN A 203 27.47 -79.86 27.56
CA GLN A 203 26.77 -79.52 26.32
C GLN A 203 25.47 -78.75 26.59
N MET A 204 24.72 -79.05 27.65
CA MET A 204 23.57 -78.24 28.06
C MET A 204 24.00 -76.84 28.50
N ARG A 205 25.00 -76.70 29.37
CA ARG A 205 25.53 -75.40 29.82
C ARG A 205 26.09 -74.56 28.68
N GLN A 206 26.75 -75.17 27.70
CA GLN A 206 27.24 -74.49 26.50
C GLN A 206 26.08 -73.97 25.62
N ASN A 207 24.99 -74.75 25.51
CA ASN A 207 23.77 -74.32 24.83
C ASN A 207 23.03 -73.21 25.59
N GLU A 208 22.96 -73.27 26.92
CA GLU A 208 22.41 -72.19 27.77
C GLU A 208 23.22 -70.89 27.61
N ALA A 209 24.54 -70.97 27.72
CA ALA A 209 25.44 -69.82 27.53
C ALA A 209 25.32 -69.22 26.12
N SER A 210 25.20 -70.05 25.08
CA SER A 210 24.99 -69.57 23.70
C SER A 210 23.62 -68.87 23.52
N ARG A 211 22.55 -69.39 24.15
CA ARG A 211 21.22 -68.76 24.15
C ARG A 211 21.25 -67.41 24.87
N GLU A 212 21.88 -67.34 26.03
CA GLU A 212 21.92 -66.11 26.82
C GLU A 212 22.88 -65.06 26.20
N SER A 213 23.97 -65.48 25.53
CA SER A 213 24.81 -64.57 24.72
C SER A 213 24.01 -63.94 23.57
N ARG A 214 23.26 -64.73 22.81
CA ARG A 214 22.39 -64.22 21.72
C ARG A 214 21.30 -63.28 22.25
N LYS A 215 20.77 -63.56 23.44
CA LYS A 215 19.78 -62.71 24.13
C LYS A 215 20.41 -61.39 24.61
N LYS A 216 21.63 -61.43 25.16
CA LYS A 216 22.44 -60.26 25.48
C LYS A 216 22.75 -59.42 24.24
N GLU A 217 23.29 -60.02 23.18
CA GLU A 217 23.60 -59.34 21.90
C GLU A 217 22.37 -58.64 21.32
N LYS A 218 21.19 -59.29 21.37
CA LYS A 218 19.93 -58.68 20.96
C LYS A 218 19.59 -57.47 21.85
N LEU A 219 19.60 -57.63 23.17
CA LEU A 219 19.30 -56.53 24.11
C LEU A 219 20.29 -55.36 23.98
N GLU A 220 21.57 -55.62 23.74
CA GLU A 220 22.57 -54.57 23.47
C GLU A 220 22.37 -53.89 22.11
N LYS A 221 21.79 -54.57 21.13
CA LYS A 221 21.40 -53.97 19.85
C LYS A 221 20.14 -53.12 19.99
N ASP A 222 19.13 -53.65 20.65
CA ASP A 222 17.86 -52.96 20.91
C ASP A 222 18.09 -51.70 21.78
N LEU A 223 18.96 -51.79 22.80
CA LEU A 223 19.36 -50.65 23.64
C LEU A 223 20.17 -49.59 22.86
N ARG A 224 21.08 -49.98 21.96
CA ARG A 224 21.77 -49.03 21.06
C ARG A 224 20.81 -48.35 20.07
N GLY A 225 19.79 -49.08 19.60
CA GLY A 225 18.70 -48.50 18.80
C GLY A 225 17.94 -47.42 19.57
N LEU A 226 17.46 -47.76 20.78
CA LEU A 226 16.74 -46.83 21.65
C LEU A 226 17.58 -45.61 22.07
N GLN A 227 18.89 -45.78 22.29
CA GLN A 227 19.81 -44.66 22.52
C GLN A 227 19.90 -43.72 21.30
N SER A 228 20.06 -44.27 20.09
CA SER A 228 20.11 -43.47 18.87
C SER A 228 18.77 -42.77 18.57
N GLU A 229 17.64 -43.42 18.83
CA GLU A 229 16.31 -42.81 18.75
C GLU A 229 16.12 -41.68 19.78
N ALA A 230 16.59 -41.87 21.02
CA ALA A 230 16.54 -40.85 22.06
C ALA A 230 17.44 -39.64 21.71
N GLU A 231 18.64 -39.86 21.17
CA GLU A 231 19.52 -38.80 20.67
C GLU A 231 18.89 -38.03 19.50
N ALA A 232 18.31 -38.75 18.52
CA ALA A 232 17.60 -38.14 17.40
C ALA A 232 16.41 -37.29 17.87
N LYS A 233 15.60 -37.81 18.80
CA LYS A 233 14.49 -37.05 19.42
C LYS A 233 14.99 -35.86 20.24
N GLN A 234 16.14 -35.97 20.91
CA GLN A 234 16.74 -34.86 21.65
C GLN A 234 17.28 -33.76 20.74
N LEU A 235 17.77 -34.10 19.54
CA LEU A 235 18.14 -33.14 18.48
C LEU A 235 16.90 -32.48 17.86
N GLU A 236 15.84 -33.24 17.59
CA GLU A 236 14.55 -32.73 17.11
C GLU A 236 13.93 -31.74 18.12
N ILE A 237 13.96 -32.07 19.41
CA ILE A 237 13.52 -31.17 20.49
C ILE A 237 14.35 -29.88 20.53
N LYS A 238 15.67 -29.95 20.34
CA LYS A 238 16.53 -28.75 20.29
C LYS A 238 16.21 -27.87 19.06
N SER A 239 15.97 -28.47 17.90
CA SER A 239 15.55 -27.75 16.70
C SER A 239 14.17 -27.11 16.86
N MET A 240 13.20 -27.85 17.42
CA MET A 240 11.89 -27.32 17.80
C MET A 240 12.01 -26.12 18.74
N GLN A 241 12.86 -26.22 19.78
CA GLN A 241 13.10 -25.12 20.73
C GLN A 241 13.70 -23.88 20.07
N GLN A 242 14.69 -24.03 19.17
CA GLN A 242 15.29 -22.92 18.41
C GLN A 242 14.28 -22.26 17.45
N ASN A 243 13.43 -23.05 16.80
CA ASN A 243 12.34 -22.51 15.99
C ASN A 243 11.30 -21.77 16.86
N LEU A 244 11.02 -22.26 18.08
CA LEU A 244 10.07 -21.64 19.00
C LEU A 244 10.62 -20.32 19.60
N THR A 245 11.92 -20.20 19.88
CA THR A 245 12.52 -18.91 20.26
C THR A 245 12.51 -17.92 19.10
N ARG A 246 12.91 -18.36 17.90
CA ARG A 246 12.88 -17.52 16.69
C ARG A 246 11.46 -17.02 16.38
N ASN A 247 10.46 -17.89 16.44
CA ASN A 247 9.07 -17.51 16.21
C ASN A 247 8.54 -16.52 17.27
N LYS A 248 9.05 -16.56 18.51
CA LYS A 248 8.73 -15.55 19.55
C LYS A 248 9.37 -14.20 19.24
N GLU A 249 10.62 -14.18 18.78
CA GLU A 249 11.33 -12.95 18.38
C GLU A 249 10.66 -12.32 17.15
N GLU A 250 10.30 -13.12 16.15
CA GLU A 250 9.55 -12.66 14.97
C GLU A 250 8.14 -12.17 15.34
N LEU A 251 7.44 -12.82 16.28
CA LEU A 251 6.14 -12.36 16.79
C LEU A 251 6.25 -11.04 17.56
N GLN A 252 7.21 -10.88 18.48
CA GLN A 252 7.43 -9.62 19.19
C GLN A 252 7.76 -8.46 18.25
N ARG A 253 8.55 -8.73 17.19
CA ARG A 253 8.85 -7.75 16.14
C ARG A 253 7.60 -7.34 15.36
N LEU A 254 6.73 -8.29 15.02
CA LEU A 254 5.46 -8.02 14.36
C LEU A 254 4.47 -7.25 15.27
N GLU A 255 4.40 -7.58 16.56
CA GLU A 255 3.61 -6.83 17.55
C GLU A 255 4.08 -5.39 17.69
N GLN A 256 5.40 -5.15 17.73
CA GLN A 256 5.97 -3.80 17.76
C GLN A 256 5.64 -3.03 16.46
N GLN A 257 5.86 -3.63 15.29
CA GLN A 257 5.50 -3.00 14.01
C GLN A 257 3.99 -2.71 13.90
N LEU A 258 3.13 -3.58 14.42
CA LEU A 258 1.68 -3.36 14.44
C LEU A 258 1.28 -2.23 15.41
N LYS A 259 2.02 -2.04 16.51
CA LYS A 259 1.85 -0.89 17.42
C LYS A 259 2.32 0.42 16.78
N GLU A 260 3.46 0.42 16.11
CA GLU A 260 4.00 1.58 15.39
C GLU A 260 3.07 2.00 14.24
N ASN A 261 2.58 1.05 13.44
CA ASN A 261 1.60 1.31 12.38
C ASN A 261 0.26 1.85 12.90
N LYS A 262 -0.21 1.42 14.08
CA LYS A 262 -1.40 2.01 14.73
C LYS A 262 -1.19 3.47 15.10
N ILE A 263 -0.06 3.80 15.73
CA ILE A 263 0.30 5.19 16.09
C ILE A 263 0.44 6.06 14.83
N LEU A 264 0.98 5.51 13.73
CA LEU A 264 1.06 6.21 12.44
C LEU A 264 -0.34 6.49 11.86
N ASN A 265 -1.24 5.49 11.84
CA ASN A 265 -2.62 5.67 11.38
C ASN A 265 -3.38 6.70 12.22
N GLU A 266 -3.22 6.71 13.55
CA GLU A 266 -3.84 7.72 14.42
C GLU A 266 -3.34 9.15 14.15
N ARG A 267 -2.07 9.32 13.73
CA ARG A 267 -1.56 10.62 13.27
C ARG A 267 -2.15 11.01 11.91
N VAL A 268 -2.05 10.12 10.92
CA VAL A 268 -2.57 10.37 9.57
C VAL A 268 -4.07 10.67 9.58
N SER A 269 -4.86 10.00 10.43
CA SER A 269 -6.29 10.31 10.60
C SER A 269 -6.53 11.72 11.16
N LYS A 270 -5.73 12.17 12.14
CA LYS A 270 -5.84 13.52 12.71
C LYS A 270 -5.33 14.61 11.76
N GLU A 271 -4.29 14.31 10.99
CA GLU A 271 -3.80 15.19 9.92
C GLU A 271 -4.84 15.32 8.81
N LEU A 272 -5.52 14.22 8.43
CA LEU A 272 -6.63 14.22 7.48
C LEU A 272 -7.81 15.06 8.00
N GLU A 273 -8.25 14.87 9.25
CA GLU A 273 -9.30 15.69 9.89
C GLU A 273 -8.95 17.19 9.88
N GLN A 274 -7.71 17.56 10.21
CA GLN A 274 -7.25 18.95 10.18
C GLN A 274 -7.23 19.53 8.76
N VAL A 275 -6.74 18.77 7.77
CA VAL A 275 -6.78 19.18 6.36
C VAL A 275 -8.21 19.32 5.86
N GLN A 276 -9.11 18.42 6.27
CA GLN A 276 -10.52 18.43 5.87
C GLN A 276 -11.28 19.62 6.48
N MET A 277 -11.06 19.93 7.76
CA MET A 277 -11.60 21.17 8.37
C MET A 277 -11.03 22.44 7.69
N ARG A 278 -9.73 22.46 7.36
CA ARG A 278 -9.10 23.59 6.66
C ARG A 278 -9.65 23.77 5.25
N ASN A 279 -9.89 22.67 4.53
CA ASN A 279 -10.49 22.69 3.20
C ASN A 279 -11.93 23.22 3.24
N ASN A 280 -12.76 22.72 4.17
CA ASN A 280 -14.13 23.21 4.38
C ASN A 280 -14.16 24.72 4.69
N LYS A 281 -13.21 25.23 5.51
CA LYS A 281 -13.11 26.67 5.81
C LYS A 281 -12.69 27.49 4.60
N LEU A 282 -11.69 27.03 3.83
CA LEU A 282 -11.27 27.67 2.58
C LEU A 282 -12.39 27.67 1.52
N GLN A 283 -13.21 26.61 1.48
CA GLN A 283 -14.38 26.56 0.60
C GLN A 283 -15.42 27.61 1.00
N GLN A 284 -15.76 27.74 2.29
CA GLN A 284 -16.67 28.80 2.78
C GLN A 284 -16.12 30.20 2.52
N GLU A 285 -14.82 30.43 2.72
CA GLU A 285 -14.17 31.70 2.41
C GLU A 285 -14.23 32.01 0.91
N ASN A 286 -14.04 31.01 0.04
CA ASN A 286 -14.13 31.18 -1.42
C ASN A 286 -15.58 31.41 -1.89
N GLU A 287 -16.57 30.74 -1.31
CA GLU A 287 -18.00 30.98 -1.56
C GLU A 287 -18.40 32.41 -1.14
N GLN A 288 -17.92 32.89 0.01
CA GLN A 288 -18.12 34.28 0.46
C GLN A 288 -17.45 35.29 -0.48
N GLN A 289 -16.23 35.04 -0.94
CA GLN A 289 -15.55 35.90 -1.91
C GLN A 289 -16.26 35.91 -3.27
N SER A 290 -16.83 34.80 -3.73
CA SER A 290 -17.65 34.76 -4.95
C SER A 290 -18.86 35.69 -4.82
N VAL A 291 -19.64 35.56 -3.74
CA VAL A 291 -20.82 36.41 -3.50
C VAL A 291 -20.45 37.90 -3.40
N LEU A 292 -19.32 38.23 -2.77
CA LEU A 292 -18.82 39.60 -2.70
C LEU A 292 -18.41 40.15 -4.09
N ASN A 293 -17.81 39.31 -4.94
CA ASN A 293 -17.39 39.69 -6.29
C ASN A 293 -18.59 39.84 -7.23
N ASP A 294 -19.64 39.04 -7.06
CA ASP A 294 -20.92 39.20 -7.77
C ASP A 294 -21.62 40.52 -7.37
N GLN A 295 -21.63 40.85 -6.07
CA GLN A 295 -22.16 42.13 -5.57
C GLN A 295 -21.39 43.34 -6.12
N LEU A 296 -20.06 43.31 -6.07
CA LEU A 296 -19.20 44.37 -6.65
C LEU A 296 -19.36 44.48 -8.16
N THR A 297 -19.67 43.37 -8.85
CA THR A 297 -19.97 43.35 -10.29
C THR A 297 -21.30 44.04 -10.58
N GLN A 298 -22.34 43.80 -9.77
CA GLN A 298 -23.63 44.50 -9.87
C GLN A 298 -23.49 45.99 -9.57
N GLU A 299 -22.77 46.38 -8.51
CA GLU A 299 -22.51 47.80 -8.21
C GLU A 299 -21.78 48.51 -9.36
N ASN A 300 -20.79 47.87 -9.98
CA ASN A 300 -20.08 48.44 -11.12
C ASN A 300 -21.00 48.61 -12.34
N GLN A 301 -21.85 47.62 -12.66
CA GLN A 301 -22.84 47.76 -13.74
C GLN A 301 -23.83 48.90 -13.45
N GLN A 302 -24.31 49.02 -12.20
CA GLN A 302 -25.23 50.07 -11.79
C GLN A 302 -24.59 51.47 -11.91
N LYS A 303 -23.36 51.65 -11.39
CA LYS A 303 -22.61 52.91 -11.54
C LYS A 303 -22.26 53.22 -13.00
N GLN A 304 -22.04 52.21 -13.84
CA GLN A 304 -21.80 52.39 -15.27
C GLN A 304 -23.05 52.86 -16.03
N LEU A 305 -24.25 52.44 -15.60
CA LEU A 305 -25.52 52.96 -16.11
C LEU A 305 -25.79 54.40 -15.64
N GLU A 306 -25.53 54.71 -14.36
CA GLU A 306 -25.64 56.07 -13.81
C GLU A 306 -24.69 57.05 -14.52
N LEU A 307 -23.43 56.65 -14.71
CA LEU A 307 -22.42 57.47 -15.39
C LEU A 307 -22.81 57.74 -16.83
N LYS A 308 -23.33 56.74 -17.55
CA LYS A 308 -23.85 56.93 -18.92
C LYS A 308 -25.04 57.90 -18.95
N ALA A 309 -25.98 57.80 -18.01
CA ALA A 309 -27.08 58.76 -17.92
C ALA A 309 -26.58 60.19 -17.68
N LYS A 310 -25.50 60.37 -16.91
CA LYS A 310 -24.84 61.67 -16.72
C LYS A 310 -24.05 62.16 -17.94
N GLU A 311 -23.47 61.26 -18.73
CA GLU A 311 -22.90 61.63 -20.04
C GLU A 311 -23.98 62.13 -21.01
N ASP A 312 -25.15 61.48 -21.05
CA ASP A 312 -26.29 61.89 -21.86
C ASP A 312 -26.88 63.25 -21.40
N GLU A 313 -27.03 63.49 -20.10
CA GLU A 313 -27.39 64.82 -19.54
C GLU A 313 -26.38 65.91 -19.95
N VAL A 314 -25.07 65.63 -19.84
CA VAL A 314 -24.00 66.57 -20.24
C VAL A 314 -24.02 66.83 -21.75
N ASN A 315 -24.30 65.81 -22.56
CA ASN A 315 -24.46 65.96 -24.01
C ASN A 315 -25.69 66.81 -24.36
N GLN A 316 -26.81 66.65 -23.65
CA GLN A 316 -27.99 67.50 -23.82
C GLN A 316 -27.69 68.96 -23.46
N MET A 317 -27.06 69.22 -22.30
CA MET A 317 -26.66 70.58 -21.91
C MET A 317 -25.67 71.21 -22.91
N ARG A 318 -24.73 70.44 -23.47
CA ARG A 318 -23.83 70.92 -24.55
C ARG A 318 -24.59 71.34 -25.80
N GLN A 319 -25.66 70.62 -26.19
CA GLN A 319 -26.52 71.02 -27.31
C GLN A 319 -27.30 72.31 -27.00
N GLU A 320 -27.78 72.48 -25.77
CA GLU A 320 -28.49 73.69 -25.34
C GLU A 320 -27.57 74.92 -25.29
N ILE A 321 -26.35 74.78 -24.75
CA ILE A 321 -25.30 75.81 -24.81
C ILE A 321 -24.98 76.18 -26.27
N SER A 322 -24.95 75.22 -27.20
CA SER A 322 -24.75 75.50 -28.63
C SER A 322 -25.91 76.31 -29.25
N LYS A 323 -27.17 75.99 -28.89
CA LYS A 323 -28.35 76.77 -29.31
C LYS A 323 -28.29 78.20 -28.76
N ILE A 324 -27.95 78.36 -27.48
CA ILE A 324 -27.85 79.66 -26.79
C ILE A 324 -26.70 80.50 -27.38
N SER A 325 -25.54 79.91 -27.71
CA SER A 325 -24.44 80.65 -28.35
C SER A 325 -24.84 81.19 -29.73
N LYS A 326 -25.50 80.38 -30.55
CA LYS A 326 -26.02 80.81 -31.87
C LYS A 326 -27.05 81.93 -31.75
N ALA A 327 -27.93 81.87 -30.74
CA ALA A 327 -28.84 82.97 -30.43
C ALA A 327 -28.09 84.24 -30.00
N ARG A 328 -27.09 84.13 -29.13
CA ARG A 328 -26.24 85.24 -28.68
C ARG A 328 -25.50 85.90 -29.85
N GLU A 329 -24.89 85.12 -30.74
CA GLU A 329 -24.25 85.63 -31.95
C GLU A 329 -25.23 86.36 -32.87
N THR A 330 -26.45 85.84 -33.02
CA THR A 330 -27.49 86.46 -33.84
C THR A 330 -27.93 87.81 -33.27
N ILE A 331 -28.10 87.90 -31.95
CA ILE A 331 -28.38 89.15 -31.23
C ILE A 331 -27.18 90.11 -31.35
N GLN A 332 -25.95 89.62 -31.22
CA GLN A 332 -24.73 90.44 -31.29
C GLN A 332 -24.47 91.02 -32.69
N ARG A 333 -24.87 90.30 -33.77
CA ARG A 333 -24.89 90.86 -35.14
C ARG A 333 -25.91 91.98 -35.28
N LYS A 334 -27.15 91.78 -34.79
CA LYS A 334 -28.17 92.83 -34.76
C LYS A 334 -27.72 94.05 -33.95
N TYR A 335 -27.08 93.83 -32.80
CA TYR A 335 -26.54 94.92 -31.97
C TYR A 335 -25.54 95.77 -32.75
N ARG A 336 -24.59 95.15 -33.48
CA ARG A 336 -23.63 95.89 -34.32
C ARG A 336 -24.32 96.72 -35.40
N GLN A 337 -25.32 96.16 -36.10
CA GLN A 337 -26.08 96.91 -37.10
C GLN A 337 -26.80 98.14 -36.51
N MET A 338 -27.32 98.05 -35.28
CA MET A 338 -27.96 99.19 -34.60
C MET A 338 -26.93 100.24 -34.15
N GLU A 339 -25.73 99.83 -33.74
CA GLU A 339 -24.63 100.74 -33.39
C GLU A 339 -24.05 101.43 -34.64
N GLU A 340 -23.96 100.72 -35.77
CA GLU A 340 -23.60 101.27 -37.09
C GLU A 340 -24.62 102.32 -37.56
N GLN A 341 -25.92 102.02 -37.48
CA GLN A 341 -27.00 102.98 -37.77
C GLN A 341 -26.98 104.20 -36.84
N LYS A 342 -26.65 104.02 -35.56
CA LYS A 342 -26.48 105.13 -34.61
C LYS A 342 -25.33 106.05 -35.02
N ILE A 343 -24.19 105.50 -35.44
CA ILE A 343 -23.04 106.28 -35.94
C ILE A 343 -23.43 107.06 -37.20
N GLU A 344 -24.21 106.46 -38.11
CA GLU A 344 -24.72 107.14 -39.30
C GLU A 344 -25.65 108.32 -38.96
N VAL A 345 -26.55 108.15 -37.97
CA VAL A 345 -27.40 109.24 -37.44
C VAL A 345 -26.59 110.31 -36.71
N GLU A 346 -25.54 109.95 -35.97
CA GLU A 346 -24.63 110.93 -35.34
C GLU A 346 -23.84 111.73 -36.39
N GLN A 347 -23.45 111.14 -37.52
CA GLN A 347 -22.84 111.85 -38.65
C GLN A 347 -23.86 112.78 -39.34
N GLN A 348 -25.12 112.37 -39.52
CA GLN A 348 -26.19 113.23 -40.02
C GLN A 348 -26.46 114.42 -39.09
N ARG A 349 -26.41 114.21 -37.77
CA ARG A 349 -26.52 115.29 -36.78
C ARG A 349 -25.36 116.29 -36.92
N GLU A 350 -24.14 115.81 -37.10
CA GLU A 350 -22.95 116.68 -37.19
C GLU A 350 -22.89 117.44 -38.53
N THR A 351 -23.41 116.88 -39.63
CA THR A 351 -23.53 117.63 -40.91
C THR A 351 -24.63 118.69 -40.86
N LEU A 352 -25.80 118.41 -40.26
CA LEU A 352 -26.84 119.41 -40.03
C LEU A 352 -26.34 120.57 -39.14
N LYS A 353 -25.56 120.26 -38.10
CA LYS A 353 -24.92 121.24 -37.21
C LYS A 353 -23.94 122.17 -37.95
N ASN A 354 -23.26 121.67 -38.98
CA ASN A 354 -22.41 122.48 -39.87
C ASN A 354 -23.19 123.29 -40.93
N GLN A 355 -24.47 122.99 -41.16
CA GLN A 355 -25.35 123.81 -42.00
C GLN A 355 -25.95 124.97 -41.18
N ILE A 356 -26.28 124.74 -39.90
CA ILE A 356 -26.77 125.78 -38.97
C ILE A 356 -25.77 126.94 -38.85
N THR A 357 -24.48 126.64 -38.66
CA THR A 357 -23.41 127.67 -38.57
C THR A 357 -23.15 128.43 -39.88
N GLY A 358 -23.69 127.94 -41.01
CA GLY A 358 -23.77 128.70 -42.26
C GLY A 358 -24.88 129.76 -42.19
N PHE A 359 -26.11 129.34 -41.91
CA PHE A 359 -27.28 130.24 -41.85
C PHE A 359 -27.21 131.28 -40.72
N GLU A 360 -26.51 131.00 -39.62
CA GLU A 360 -26.23 131.97 -38.55
C GLU A 360 -25.53 133.24 -39.05
N ARG A 361 -24.72 133.15 -40.12
CA ARG A 361 -24.05 134.32 -40.72
C ARG A 361 -24.92 135.16 -41.64
N GLU A 362 -25.98 134.57 -42.21
CA GLU A 362 -26.96 135.30 -43.02
C GLU A 362 -28.01 135.98 -42.13
N LEU A 363 -28.36 135.35 -41.00
CA LEU A 363 -29.31 135.86 -40.01
C LEU A 363 -28.89 137.21 -39.41
N GLU A 364 -27.58 137.46 -39.27
CA GLU A 364 -27.04 138.71 -38.72
C GLU A 364 -27.33 139.94 -39.61
N SER A 365 -27.57 139.72 -40.91
CA SER A 365 -27.99 140.77 -41.84
C SER A 365 -29.47 141.16 -41.67
N ALA A 366 -30.32 140.22 -41.25
CA ALA A 366 -31.77 140.41 -41.17
C ALA A 366 -32.25 141.08 -39.86
N LYS A 367 -31.52 140.90 -38.75
CA LYS A 367 -31.95 141.34 -37.40
C LYS A 367 -32.23 142.85 -37.27
N LYS A 368 -31.63 143.70 -38.12
CA LYS A 368 -31.88 145.16 -38.14
C LYS A 368 -33.30 145.56 -38.54
N GLN A 369 -34.13 144.65 -39.04
CA GLN A 369 -35.50 144.92 -39.48
C GLN A 369 -36.58 144.44 -38.48
N ALA A 370 -36.18 143.78 -37.38
CA ALA A 370 -37.09 143.02 -36.51
C ALA A 370 -37.45 143.67 -35.16
N GLU A 371 -37.01 144.91 -34.86
CA GLU A 371 -37.33 145.60 -33.59
C GLU A 371 -38.79 146.10 -33.49
N ILE A 372 -39.58 146.06 -34.56
CA ILE A 372 -40.82 146.86 -34.65
C ILE A 372 -42.07 146.13 -34.10
N ASP A 373 -42.30 144.86 -34.44
CA ASP A 373 -43.65 144.26 -34.43
C ASP A 373 -44.01 143.30 -33.26
N LYS A 374 -43.40 143.51 -32.09
CA LYS A 374 -44.15 143.67 -30.81
C LYS A 374 -45.35 142.72 -30.53
N LYS A 375 -45.20 141.39 -30.69
CA LYS A 375 -46.20 140.34 -30.36
C LYS A 375 -45.50 138.97 -30.22
N ALA A 376 -44.90 138.56 -29.11
CA ALA A 376 -45.16 138.83 -27.69
C ALA A 376 -46.53 138.31 -27.18
N VAL A 377 -46.47 137.42 -26.17
CA VAL A 377 -47.50 137.00 -25.20
C VAL A 377 -48.43 135.81 -25.51
N GLU A 378 -49.03 135.63 -26.70
CA GLU A 378 -50.24 134.77 -26.77
C GLU A 378 -50.07 133.23 -26.81
N GLU A 379 -48.97 132.66 -27.31
CA GLU A 379 -48.93 131.20 -27.59
C GLU A 379 -48.66 130.31 -26.35
N LEU A 380 -47.94 130.81 -25.34
CA LEU A 380 -47.51 130.04 -24.15
C LEU A 380 -48.66 129.53 -23.27
N VAL A 381 -49.91 129.93 -23.54
CA VAL A 381 -51.09 129.48 -22.78
C VAL A 381 -51.64 128.14 -23.29
N ARG A 382 -51.40 127.77 -24.56
CA ARG A 382 -52.04 126.59 -25.19
C ARG A 382 -51.38 125.25 -24.86
N GLU A 383 -50.10 125.21 -24.53
CA GLU A 383 -49.39 123.94 -24.25
C GLU A 383 -49.81 123.30 -22.91
N ARG A 384 -50.22 124.11 -21.93
CA ARG A 384 -50.58 123.68 -20.57
C ARG A 384 -51.66 122.59 -20.54
N ASP A 385 -52.73 122.76 -21.32
CA ASP A 385 -53.95 121.96 -21.15
C ASP A 385 -53.93 120.63 -21.92
N MET A 386 -53.07 120.49 -22.94
CA MET A 386 -52.80 119.21 -23.60
C MET A 386 -51.98 118.27 -22.72
N LEU A 387 -50.99 118.78 -21.99
CA LEU A 387 -50.13 117.98 -21.11
C LEU A 387 -50.92 117.32 -19.96
N ASN A 388 -51.83 118.06 -19.33
CA ASN A 388 -52.53 117.61 -18.13
C ASN A 388 -53.44 116.38 -18.38
N LYS A 389 -53.93 116.21 -19.62
CA LYS A 389 -54.80 115.06 -19.99
C LYS A 389 -54.02 113.77 -20.28
N ASN A 390 -52.75 113.87 -20.66
CA ASN A 390 -51.87 112.71 -20.85
C ASN A 390 -51.30 112.19 -19.51
N LEU A 391 -51.09 113.09 -18.54
CA LEU A 391 -50.60 112.77 -17.19
C LEU A 391 -51.43 111.65 -16.52
N LEU A 392 -52.76 111.71 -16.62
CA LEU A 392 -53.66 110.76 -15.95
C LEU A 392 -53.66 109.35 -16.57
N ARG A 393 -53.28 109.23 -17.85
CA ARG A 393 -53.07 107.92 -18.51
C ARG A 393 -51.67 107.38 -18.23
N ALA A 394 -50.66 108.24 -18.12
CA ALA A 394 -49.33 107.84 -17.68
C ALA A 394 -49.36 107.27 -16.25
N ALA A 395 -50.01 107.95 -15.30
CA ALA A 395 -50.07 107.53 -13.88
C ALA A 395 -50.52 106.06 -13.68
N ASN A 396 -51.61 105.63 -14.34
CA ASN A 396 -52.11 104.25 -14.23
C ASN A 396 -51.19 103.20 -14.89
N ALA A 397 -50.32 103.60 -15.83
CA ALA A 397 -49.24 102.75 -16.33
C ALA A 397 -48.06 102.74 -15.36
N THR A 398 -47.72 103.90 -14.77
CA THR A 398 -46.67 104.06 -13.77
C THR A 398 -46.93 103.21 -12.53
N ASP A 399 -48.15 103.09 -12.00
CA ASP A 399 -48.42 102.27 -10.81
C ASP A 399 -48.20 100.75 -11.05
N LYS A 400 -48.58 100.26 -12.23
CA LYS A 400 -48.28 98.88 -12.65
C LYS A 400 -46.78 98.68 -12.85
N GLN A 401 -46.11 99.65 -13.48
CA GLN A 401 -44.65 99.62 -13.63
C GLN A 401 -43.95 99.71 -12.27
N GLN A 402 -44.44 100.50 -11.32
CA GLN A 402 -43.88 100.66 -9.97
C GLN A 402 -44.06 99.37 -9.14
N SER A 403 -45.14 98.63 -9.36
CA SER A 403 -45.35 97.30 -8.76
C SER A 403 -44.33 96.28 -9.27
N LEU A 404 -44.07 96.30 -10.59
CA LEU A 404 -43.02 95.48 -11.24
C LEU A 404 -41.60 95.91 -10.83
N VAL A 405 -41.36 97.22 -10.71
CA VAL A 405 -40.10 97.79 -10.23
C VAL A 405 -39.86 97.39 -8.78
N LYS A 406 -40.85 97.42 -7.88
CA LYS A 406 -40.70 96.93 -6.49
C LYS A 406 -40.33 95.45 -6.41
N LEU A 407 -40.92 94.61 -7.28
CA LEU A 407 -40.54 93.19 -7.37
C LEU A 407 -39.10 93.02 -7.89
N HIS A 408 -38.73 93.78 -8.93
CA HIS A 408 -37.37 93.79 -9.46
C HIS A 408 -36.36 94.45 -8.51
N GLU A 409 -36.75 95.40 -7.66
CA GLU A 409 -35.93 95.99 -6.61
C GLU A 409 -35.68 95.00 -5.49
N GLN A 410 -36.68 94.22 -5.07
CA GLN A 410 -36.47 93.15 -4.09
C GLN A 410 -35.60 92.03 -4.66
N SER A 411 -35.84 91.60 -5.91
CA SER A 411 -35.00 90.61 -6.60
C SER A 411 -33.57 91.13 -6.81
N LYS A 412 -33.42 92.40 -7.24
CA LYS A 412 -32.14 93.10 -7.34
C LYS A 412 -31.46 93.18 -5.98
N LYS A 413 -32.17 93.47 -4.90
CA LYS A 413 -31.60 93.59 -3.55
C LYS A 413 -31.07 92.25 -3.04
N ASN A 414 -31.83 91.17 -3.21
CA ASN A 414 -31.34 89.81 -2.93
C ASN A 414 -30.08 89.50 -3.76
N LEU A 415 -30.09 89.81 -5.07
CA LEU A 415 -28.93 89.64 -5.95
C LEU A 415 -27.76 90.58 -5.60
N GLU A 416 -28.01 91.77 -5.06
CA GLU A 416 -26.99 92.71 -4.57
C GLU A 416 -26.39 92.23 -3.24
N GLU A 417 -27.17 91.59 -2.38
CA GLU A 417 -26.71 90.93 -1.16
C GLU A 417 -25.89 89.66 -1.49
N GLU A 418 -26.31 88.86 -2.48
CA GLU A 418 -25.50 87.76 -3.03
C GLU A 418 -24.22 88.26 -3.72
N ILE A 419 -24.30 89.29 -4.58
CA ILE A 419 -23.13 89.91 -5.22
C ILE A 419 -22.21 90.56 -4.18
N GLN A 420 -22.73 91.10 -3.09
CA GLN A 420 -21.93 91.64 -1.99
C GLN A 420 -21.23 90.52 -1.21
N SER A 421 -21.94 89.44 -0.89
CA SER A 421 -21.37 88.22 -0.30
C SER A 421 -20.24 87.65 -1.19
N TYR A 422 -20.49 87.48 -2.49
CA TYR A 422 -19.48 87.03 -3.45
C TYR A 422 -18.35 88.06 -3.67
N LYS A 423 -18.60 89.37 -3.55
CA LYS A 423 -17.53 90.40 -3.54
C LYS A 423 -16.67 90.32 -2.29
N GLU A 424 -17.26 90.07 -1.13
CA GLU A 424 -16.55 89.93 0.14
C GLU A 424 -15.74 88.63 0.16
N GLU A 425 -16.29 87.52 -0.33
CA GLU A 425 -15.57 86.26 -0.48
C GLU A 425 -14.48 86.36 -1.56
N ALA A 426 -14.73 87.04 -2.68
CA ALA A 426 -13.71 87.38 -3.66
C ALA A 426 -12.68 88.38 -3.12
N GLN A 427 -13.01 89.25 -2.16
CA GLN A 427 -12.02 90.08 -1.47
C GLN A 427 -11.20 89.28 -0.45
N LYS A 428 -11.78 88.33 0.27
CA LYS A 428 -11.04 87.39 1.13
C LYS A 428 -10.07 86.56 0.27
N GLN A 429 -10.56 85.95 -0.81
CA GLN A 429 -9.71 85.20 -1.73
C GLN A 429 -8.69 86.09 -2.43
N ARG A 430 -9.00 87.32 -2.85
CA ARG A 430 -7.99 88.27 -3.37
C ARG A 430 -6.96 88.71 -2.31
N LYS A 431 -7.33 88.80 -1.03
CA LYS A 431 -6.38 89.06 0.07
C LYS A 431 -5.48 87.84 0.32
N ILE A 432 -6.03 86.64 0.31
CA ILE A 432 -5.28 85.37 0.44
C ILE A 432 -4.35 85.19 -0.75
N ILE A 433 -4.84 85.37 -1.98
CA ILE A 433 -4.02 85.36 -3.20
C ILE A 433 -2.95 86.44 -3.10
N TYR A 434 -3.27 87.69 -2.79
CA TYR A 434 -2.26 88.75 -2.63
C TYR A 434 -1.24 88.46 -1.53
N GLN A 435 -1.61 87.78 -0.44
CA GLN A 435 -0.65 87.30 0.57
C GLN A 435 0.23 86.19 0.01
N LEU A 436 -0.32 85.17 -0.63
CA LEU A 436 0.42 84.06 -1.25
C LEU A 436 1.29 84.51 -2.42
N GLU A 437 0.86 85.52 -3.18
CA GLU A 437 1.65 86.18 -4.22
C GLU A 437 2.76 87.04 -3.60
N LYS A 438 2.47 87.77 -2.51
CA LYS A 438 3.50 88.52 -1.79
C LYS A 438 4.48 87.63 -1.04
N GLU A 439 4.09 86.41 -0.65
CA GLU A 439 4.95 85.36 -0.08
C GLU A 439 5.74 84.64 -1.16
N ARG A 440 5.12 84.27 -2.29
CA ARG A 440 5.80 83.81 -3.52
C ARG A 440 6.86 84.83 -3.94
N ASP A 441 6.51 86.10 -4.03
CA ASP A 441 7.41 87.16 -4.44
C ASP A 441 8.42 87.50 -3.34
N ARG A 442 8.12 87.25 -2.06
CA ARG A 442 9.12 87.24 -1.00
C ARG A 442 10.14 86.13 -1.23
N TYR A 443 9.71 84.90 -1.48
CA TYR A 443 10.61 83.77 -1.68
C TYR A 443 11.35 83.83 -3.03
N ILE A 444 10.76 84.41 -4.07
CA ILE A 444 11.46 84.74 -5.32
C ILE A 444 12.50 85.83 -5.08
N ASN A 445 12.16 86.90 -4.35
CA ASN A 445 13.13 87.95 -4.03
C ASN A 445 14.20 87.47 -3.04
N GLU A 446 13.88 86.63 -2.05
CA GLU A 446 14.86 86.04 -1.12
C GLU A 446 15.74 85.02 -1.83
N ALA A 447 15.20 84.18 -2.72
CA ALA A 447 16.00 83.29 -3.56
C ALA A 447 16.87 84.09 -4.55
N SER A 448 16.35 85.16 -5.14
CA SER A 448 17.12 86.06 -6.02
C SER A 448 18.20 86.82 -5.23
N ASP A 449 17.90 87.32 -4.03
CA ASP A 449 18.85 87.96 -3.12
C ASP A 449 19.93 86.97 -2.69
N LEU A 450 19.57 85.73 -2.37
CA LEU A 450 20.52 84.68 -1.99
C LEU A 450 21.34 84.22 -3.19
N THR A 451 20.77 84.06 -4.38
CA THR A 451 21.51 83.79 -5.61
C THR A 451 22.43 84.96 -5.98
N GLN A 452 21.98 86.20 -5.83
CA GLN A 452 22.79 87.40 -6.05
C GLN A 452 23.89 87.54 -5.00
N LYS A 453 23.63 87.23 -3.72
CA LYS A 453 24.65 87.17 -2.66
C LYS A 453 25.63 86.03 -2.88
N VAL A 454 25.19 84.86 -3.38
CA VAL A 454 26.10 83.76 -3.76
C VAL A 454 26.96 84.15 -4.95
N LEU A 455 26.39 84.73 -6.01
CA LEU A 455 27.15 85.22 -7.17
C LEU A 455 28.10 86.36 -6.78
N GLN A 456 27.65 87.31 -5.96
CA GLN A 456 28.46 88.43 -5.47
C GLN A 456 29.55 87.94 -4.52
N HIS A 457 29.31 86.94 -3.67
CA HIS A 457 30.34 86.32 -2.85
C HIS A 457 31.29 85.42 -3.67
N MET A 458 30.85 84.82 -4.77
CA MET A 458 31.75 84.15 -5.72
C MET A 458 32.63 85.15 -6.46
N GLU A 459 32.11 86.33 -6.82
CA GLU A 459 32.90 87.40 -7.42
C GLU A 459 33.80 88.09 -6.38
N ASP A 460 33.35 88.28 -5.13
CA ASP A 460 34.18 88.68 -4.00
C ASP A 460 35.28 87.64 -3.78
N ILE A 461 35.00 86.34 -3.84
CA ILE A 461 36.01 85.28 -3.72
C ILE A 461 37.03 85.38 -4.85
N LYS A 462 36.63 85.52 -6.13
CA LYS A 462 37.58 85.75 -7.23
C LYS A 462 38.41 87.03 -7.04
N VAL A 463 37.79 88.12 -6.58
CA VAL A 463 38.49 89.39 -6.29
C VAL A 463 39.44 89.23 -5.11
N ARG A 464 39.08 88.44 -4.09
CA ARG A 464 39.93 88.09 -2.95
C ARG A 464 41.03 87.12 -3.36
N GLU A 465 40.82 86.20 -4.29
CA GLU A 465 41.83 85.30 -4.83
C GLU A 465 42.83 86.06 -5.72
N MET A 466 42.35 86.97 -6.58
CA MET A 466 43.22 87.92 -7.29
C MET A 466 43.99 88.80 -6.31
N GLN A 467 43.35 89.36 -5.28
CA GLN A 467 44.03 90.12 -4.23
C GLN A 467 45.05 89.26 -3.49
N ILE A 468 44.75 88.00 -3.16
CA ILE A 468 45.68 87.07 -2.49
C ILE A 468 46.85 86.72 -3.41
N PHE A 469 46.65 86.60 -4.72
CA PHE A 469 47.72 86.41 -5.69
C PHE A 469 48.62 87.66 -5.78
N ASP A 470 48.02 88.84 -5.92
CA ASP A 470 48.70 90.13 -6.00
C ASP A 470 49.43 90.47 -4.69
N TYR A 471 48.83 90.14 -3.53
CA TYR A 471 49.46 90.27 -2.22
C TYR A 471 50.55 89.24 -2.00
N LYS A 472 50.40 87.97 -2.41
CA LYS A 472 51.52 86.99 -2.36
C LYS A 472 52.72 87.45 -3.21
N LYS A 473 52.46 88.03 -4.39
CA LYS A 473 53.51 88.65 -5.22
C LYS A 473 54.16 89.85 -4.52
N LYS A 474 53.35 90.79 -4.00
CA LYS A 474 53.83 91.96 -3.24
C LYS A 474 54.53 91.59 -1.93
N ILE A 475 54.17 90.47 -1.29
CA ILE A 475 54.84 89.93 -0.11
C ILE A 475 56.24 89.44 -0.48
N ALA A 476 56.41 88.63 -1.53
CA ALA A 476 57.74 88.21 -1.98
C ALA A 476 58.64 89.41 -2.40
N GLU A 477 58.06 90.42 -3.07
CA GLU A 477 58.74 91.68 -3.43
C GLU A 477 58.98 92.63 -2.23
N ALA A 478 58.32 92.40 -1.09
CA ALA A 478 58.48 93.17 0.14
C ALA A 478 59.44 92.49 1.11
N GLU A 479 59.34 91.17 1.32
CA GLU A 479 60.25 90.37 2.18
C GLU A 479 61.71 90.53 1.75
N THR A 480 61.96 90.57 0.45
CA THR A 480 63.29 90.81 -0.13
C THR A 480 63.85 92.22 0.14
N LYS A 481 62.99 93.22 0.34
CA LYS A 481 63.38 94.61 0.69
C LYS A 481 63.42 94.85 2.21
N LEU A 482 62.48 94.25 2.94
CA LEU A 482 62.37 94.31 4.40
C LEU A 482 63.66 93.81 5.05
N LYS A 483 64.18 92.68 4.56
CA LYS A 483 65.44 92.06 4.99
C LYS A 483 66.71 92.89 4.74
N GLN A 484 66.61 93.99 3.97
CA GLN A 484 67.68 94.97 3.78
C GLN A 484 67.50 96.25 4.62
N GLN A 485 66.28 96.53 5.12
CA GLN A 485 65.96 97.72 5.91
C GLN A 485 65.92 97.45 7.43
N GLN A 486 65.57 96.22 7.87
CA GLN A 486 65.50 95.85 9.29
C GLN A 486 66.83 96.11 10.03
N ASN A 487 67.96 95.77 9.40
CA ASN A 487 69.31 95.87 9.97
C ASN A 487 69.79 97.30 10.36
N LEU A 488 69.01 98.36 10.08
CA LEU A 488 69.46 99.76 10.23
C LEU A 488 68.57 100.66 11.11
N TYR A 489 67.36 100.24 11.51
CA TYR A 489 66.46 101.07 12.33
C TYR A 489 66.01 100.42 13.65
N GLU A 490 66.35 99.15 13.89
CA GLU A 490 66.10 98.44 15.16
C GLU A 490 66.74 99.12 16.39
N ALA A 491 67.74 99.97 16.22
CA ALA A 491 68.74 100.23 17.25
C ALA A 491 68.35 101.17 18.42
N VAL A 492 67.30 102.02 18.31
CA VAL A 492 67.14 103.15 19.29
C VAL A 492 65.71 103.54 19.71
N ARG A 493 64.73 103.64 18.80
CA ARG A 493 63.61 104.61 18.99
C ARG A 493 62.20 104.04 19.21
N SER A 494 62.00 102.73 19.15
CA SER A 494 60.65 102.11 19.20
C SER A 494 60.14 101.89 20.64
N ASP A 495 61.00 101.32 21.48
CA ASP A 495 60.61 100.50 22.64
C ASP A 495 59.74 101.23 23.66
N ARG A 496 59.97 102.54 23.87
CA ARG A 496 59.33 103.29 24.96
C ARG A 496 57.82 103.48 24.80
N ASN A 497 57.30 103.53 23.56
CA ASN A 497 55.87 103.73 23.31
C ASN A 497 55.12 102.41 23.02
N LEU A 498 55.86 101.32 22.80
CA LEU A 498 55.31 100.01 22.44
C LEU A 498 54.55 99.36 23.60
N TYR A 499 55.17 99.29 24.79
CA TYR A 499 54.65 98.51 25.92
C TYR A 499 53.26 98.94 26.44
N SER A 500 52.91 100.23 26.34
CA SER A 500 51.58 100.69 26.79
C SER A 500 50.45 100.33 25.82
N LYS A 501 50.76 100.09 24.54
CA LYS A 501 49.77 99.71 23.52
C LYS A 501 49.61 98.19 23.49
N ASN A 502 50.73 97.46 23.52
CA ASN A 502 50.76 96.00 23.55
C ASN A 502 49.97 95.39 24.71
N LEU A 503 49.91 96.03 25.88
CA LEU A 503 49.17 95.52 27.03
C LEU A 503 47.66 95.40 26.76
N ILE A 504 47.07 96.41 26.10
CA ILE A 504 45.64 96.46 25.78
C ILE A 504 45.35 95.50 24.61
N GLU A 505 46.15 95.56 23.55
CA GLU A 505 45.97 94.69 22.38
C GLU A 505 46.11 93.21 22.74
N ALA A 506 47.07 92.83 23.60
CA ALA A 506 47.17 91.46 24.11
C ALA A 506 45.98 91.04 24.99
N GLN A 507 45.35 91.97 25.73
CA GLN A 507 44.16 91.66 26.52
C GLN A 507 42.93 91.44 25.63
N ASP A 508 42.73 92.26 24.60
CA ASP A 508 41.66 92.04 23.61
C ASP A 508 41.87 90.74 22.82
N GLU A 509 43.09 90.49 22.31
CA GLU A 509 43.46 89.22 21.65
C GLU A 509 43.19 88.00 22.56
N ILE A 510 43.50 88.08 23.86
CA ILE A 510 43.19 87.02 24.83
C ILE A 510 41.67 86.78 24.94
N THR A 511 40.82 87.82 24.85
CA THR A 511 39.36 87.62 24.86
C THR A 511 38.84 87.03 23.55
N GLU A 512 39.38 87.46 22.40
CA GLU A 512 38.99 86.93 21.09
C GLU A 512 39.43 85.47 20.92
N MET A 513 40.65 85.14 21.34
CA MET A 513 41.15 83.76 21.35
C MET A 513 40.36 82.87 22.33
N LYS A 514 39.91 83.39 23.47
CA LYS A 514 38.97 82.68 24.37
C LYS A 514 37.59 82.46 23.73
N ARG A 515 37.09 83.37 22.88
CA ARG A 515 35.87 83.16 22.08
C ARG A 515 36.09 82.10 21.00
N LYS A 516 37.17 82.21 20.21
CA LYS A 516 37.56 81.24 19.18
C LYS A 516 37.71 79.82 19.77
N LEU A 517 38.39 79.68 20.91
CA LEU A 517 38.57 78.40 21.61
C LEU A 517 37.23 77.82 22.12
N LYS A 518 36.29 78.65 22.62
CA LYS A 518 34.94 78.18 22.96
C LYS A 518 34.16 77.66 21.74
N ILE A 519 34.24 78.36 20.61
CA ILE A 519 33.59 77.92 19.36
C ILE A 519 34.23 76.62 18.86
N MET A 520 35.56 76.54 18.87
CA MET A 520 36.32 75.35 18.49
C MET A 520 35.98 74.13 19.37
N ASN A 521 35.88 74.32 20.70
CA ASN A 521 35.44 73.25 21.61
C ASN A 521 34.02 72.80 21.29
N HIS A 522 33.08 73.74 21.05
CA HIS A 522 31.70 73.36 20.73
C HIS A 522 31.61 72.58 19.39
N GLN A 523 32.40 72.96 18.38
CA GLN A 523 32.53 72.18 17.14
C GLN A 523 33.16 70.81 17.37
N VAL A 524 34.20 70.72 18.21
CA VAL A 524 34.82 69.45 18.60
C VAL A 524 33.85 68.54 19.35
N ASP A 525 32.99 69.10 20.22
CA ASP A 525 31.99 68.33 20.98
C ASP A 525 30.80 67.91 20.09
N GLN A 526 30.33 68.77 19.19
CA GLN A 526 29.37 68.39 18.14
C GLN A 526 29.92 67.25 17.24
N LEU A 527 31.19 67.32 16.85
CA LEU A 527 31.83 66.26 16.06
C LEU A 527 31.98 64.95 16.86
N LYS A 528 32.21 65.00 18.18
CA LYS A 528 32.17 63.80 19.03
C LYS A 528 30.77 63.19 19.11
N GLU A 529 29.73 64.01 19.26
CA GLU A 529 28.34 63.52 19.27
C GLU A 529 27.96 62.92 17.90
N GLU A 530 28.36 63.55 16.80
CA GLU A 530 28.20 62.98 15.46
C GLU A 530 28.93 61.63 15.32
N ILE A 531 30.19 61.54 15.73
CA ILE A 531 30.97 60.28 15.68
C ILE A 531 30.29 59.20 16.53
N SER A 532 29.93 59.51 17.78
CA SER A 532 29.26 58.57 18.69
C SER A 532 27.89 58.10 18.14
N SER A 533 27.13 58.99 17.51
CA SER A 533 25.86 58.61 16.86
C SER A 533 26.08 57.68 15.66
N LYS A 534 27.11 57.94 14.85
CA LYS A 534 27.50 57.11 13.69
C LYS A 534 28.06 55.75 14.13
N GLU A 535 28.83 55.70 15.19
CA GLU A 535 29.29 54.46 15.83
C GLU A 535 28.11 53.63 16.38
N SER A 536 27.14 54.27 17.05
CA SER A 536 25.92 53.60 17.52
C SER A 536 25.10 52.99 16.38
N VAL A 537 24.99 53.70 15.24
CA VAL A 537 24.35 53.17 14.02
C VAL A 537 25.17 52.02 13.42
N LEU A 538 26.50 52.15 13.35
CA LEU A 538 27.38 51.11 12.80
C LEU A 538 27.29 49.80 13.59
N VAL A 539 27.28 49.88 14.92
CA VAL A 539 27.10 48.72 15.82
C VAL A 539 25.74 48.06 15.60
N LYS A 540 24.65 48.83 15.45
CA LYS A 540 23.31 48.28 15.16
C LYS A 540 23.27 47.55 13.81
N VAL A 541 23.84 48.15 12.76
CA VAL A 541 23.94 47.53 11.43
C VAL A 541 24.80 46.26 11.46
N HIS A 542 25.89 46.25 12.23
CA HIS A 542 26.74 45.06 12.36
C HIS A 542 26.03 43.90 13.10
N LEU A 543 25.28 44.20 14.16
CA LEU A 543 24.46 43.21 14.88
C LEU A 543 23.33 42.65 14.01
N GLU A 544 22.64 43.51 13.25
CA GLU A 544 21.59 43.09 12.31
C GLU A 544 22.15 42.20 11.19
N HIS A 545 23.32 42.56 10.64
CA HIS A 545 24.02 41.73 9.65
C HIS A 545 24.42 40.36 10.21
N GLN A 546 24.92 40.29 11.46
CA GLN A 546 25.20 39.02 12.13
C GLN A 546 23.94 38.18 12.38
N ARG A 547 22.77 38.80 12.62
CA ARG A 547 21.50 38.07 12.75
C ARG A 547 21.07 37.49 11.40
N ILE A 548 21.12 38.30 10.34
CA ILE A 548 20.76 37.91 8.98
C ILE A 548 21.66 36.78 8.45
N GLU A 549 22.97 36.79 8.72
CA GLU A 549 23.85 35.67 8.35
C GLU A 549 23.50 34.38 9.10
N LYS A 550 23.20 34.44 10.40
CA LYS A 550 22.74 33.25 11.16
C LYS A 550 21.40 32.71 10.67
N GLU A 551 20.45 33.58 10.32
CA GLU A 551 19.19 33.20 9.68
C GLU A 551 19.42 32.53 8.32
N LYS A 552 20.32 33.10 7.51
CA LYS A 552 20.75 32.57 6.20
C LYS A 552 21.48 31.23 6.29
N GLU A 553 22.27 30.98 7.34
CA GLU A 553 22.87 29.67 7.59
C GLU A 553 21.84 28.64 8.07
N ALA A 554 20.93 29.02 8.97
CA ALA A 554 19.83 28.15 9.41
C ALA A 554 18.93 27.73 8.24
N LEU A 555 18.52 28.69 7.40
CA LEU A 555 17.69 28.43 6.21
C LEU A 555 18.41 27.57 5.17
N LYS A 556 19.75 27.68 5.03
CA LYS A 556 20.54 26.77 4.20
C LYS A 556 20.53 25.34 4.75
N ALA A 557 20.74 25.17 6.06
CA ALA A 557 20.73 23.85 6.70
C ALA A 557 19.35 23.18 6.60
N GLU A 558 18.27 23.95 6.80
CA GLU A 558 16.90 23.48 6.64
C GLU A 558 16.58 23.13 5.18
N LEU A 559 16.96 23.97 4.21
CA LEU A 559 16.83 23.66 2.77
C LEU A 559 17.59 22.38 2.38
N GLN A 560 18.78 22.15 2.95
CA GLN A 560 19.56 20.94 2.70
C GLN A 560 18.89 19.70 3.31
N LYS A 561 18.33 19.81 4.52
CA LYS A 561 17.51 18.76 5.17
C LYS A 561 16.26 18.42 4.35
N MET A 562 15.52 19.44 3.88
CA MET A 562 14.33 19.24 3.05
C MET A 562 14.67 18.60 1.70
N LYS A 563 15.81 18.95 1.09
CA LYS A 563 16.32 18.27 -0.12
C LYS A 563 16.67 16.80 0.14
N GLN A 564 17.33 16.50 1.26
CA GLN A 564 17.64 15.12 1.64
C GLN A 564 16.36 14.29 1.81
N GLN A 565 15.39 14.80 2.57
CA GLN A 565 14.08 14.16 2.75
C GLN A 565 13.31 13.99 1.43
N SER A 566 13.43 14.94 0.48
CA SER A 566 12.84 14.82 -0.85
C SER A 566 13.51 13.76 -1.73
N VAL A 567 14.78 13.42 -1.50
CA VAL A 567 15.45 12.31 -2.19
C VAL A 567 15.07 10.97 -1.57
N GLU A 568 15.03 10.90 -0.23
CA GLU A 568 14.63 9.70 0.52
C GLU A 568 13.17 9.30 0.25
N THR A 569 12.23 10.26 0.24
CA THR A 569 10.83 9.98 -0.11
C THR A 569 10.68 9.59 -1.58
N LYS A 570 11.46 10.17 -2.50
CA LYS A 570 11.45 9.73 -3.90
C LYS A 570 11.96 8.29 -4.06
N GLN A 571 13.07 7.93 -3.39
CA GLN A 571 13.56 6.55 -3.38
C GLN A 571 12.54 5.57 -2.78
N LEU A 572 11.76 5.99 -1.77
CA LEU A 572 10.67 5.18 -1.23
C LEU A 572 9.57 4.94 -2.28
N ILE A 573 9.16 5.98 -3.02
CA ILE A 573 8.18 5.88 -4.12
C ILE A 573 8.70 4.99 -5.25
N ASP A 574 9.93 5.22 -5.73
CA ASP A 574 10.56 4.43 -6.79
C ASP A 574 10.60 2.91 -6.42
N ASN A 575 10.84 2.59 -5.14
CA ASN A 575 10.80 1.22 -4.62
C ASN A 575 9.36 0.66 -4.53
N GLN A 576 8.40 1.46 -4.07
CA GLN A 576 6.99 1.06 -3.98
C GLN A 576 6.39 0.79 -5.37
N GLU A 577 6.67 1.64 -6.36
CA GLU A 577 6.30 1.39 -7.76
C GLU A 577 6.91 0.08 -8.28
N ALA A 578 8.16 -0.23 -7.93
CA ALA A 578 8.83 -1.47 -8.33
C ALA A 578 8.25 -2.72 -7.62
N GLU A 579 7.63 -2.56 -6.46
CA GLU A 579 6.92 -3.62 -5.76
C GLU A 579 5.48 -3.80 -6.29
N GLU A 580 4.76 -2.72 -6.55
CA GLU A 580 3.46 -2.74 -7.25
C GLU A 580 3.56 -3.47 -8.59
N LYS A 581 4.57 -3.15 -9.41
CA LYS A 581 4.81 -3.80 -10.72
C LYS A 581 5.11 -5.31 -10.58
N LYS A 582 5.67 -5.77 -9.45
CA LYS A 582 5.82 -7.21 -9.15
C LYS A 582 4.50 -7.83 -8.74
N LEU A 583 3.74 -7.18 -7.85
CA LEU A 583 2.46 -7.68 -7.35
C LEU A 583 1.43 -7.79 -8.48
N LEU A 584 1.34 -6.79 -9.37
CA LEU A 584 0.49 -6.83 -10.58
C LEU A 584 0.86 -8.00 -11.51
N LYS A 585 2.16 -8.31 -11.65
CA LYS A 585 2.63 -9.47 -12.43
C LYS A 585 2.22 -10.79 -11.78
N ILE A 586 2.36 -10.92 -10.46
CA ILE A 586 1.94 -12.10 -9.69
C ILE A 586 0.41 -12.30 -9.79
N ILE A 587 -0.38 -11.22 -9.69
CA ILE A 587 -1.84 -11.26 -9.87
C ILE A 587 -2.20 -11.75 -11.28
N SER A 588 -1.57 -11.21 -12.32
CA SER A 588 -1.79 -11.63 -13.72
C SER A 588 -1.42 -13.10 -13.97
N GLU A 589 -0.34 -13.59 -13.35
CA GLU A 589 0.07 -15.00 -13.43
C GLU A 589 -0.90 -15.92 -12.67
N ALA A 590 -1.37 -15.51 -11.49
CA ALA A 590 -2.38 -16.22 -10.71
C ALA A 590 -3.75 -16.26 -11.41
N ASP A 591 -4.16 -15.19 -12.09
CA ASP A 591 -5.41 -15.16 -12.86
C ASP A 591 -5.35 -16.00 -14.13
N ALA A 592 -4.21 -16.01 -14.82
CA ALA A 592 -3.98 -16.91 -15.95
C ALA A 592 -4.01 -18.40 -15.51
N GLU A 593 -3.47 -18.70 -14.33
CA GLU A 593 -3.51 -20.05 -13.74
C GLU A 593 -4.92 -20.45 -13.29
N ARG A 594 -5.64 -19.55 -12.59
CA ARG A 594 -7.06 -19.72 -12.22
C ARG A 594 -7.93 -20.01 -13.45
N LEU A 595 -7.65 -19.37 -14.58
CA LEU A 595 -8.36 -19.61 -15.85
C LEU A 595 -7.99 -20.95 -16.51
N ARG A 596 -6.74 -21.45 -16.35
CA ARG A 596 -6.36 -22.81 -16.76
C ARG A 596 -7.11 -23.85 -15.94
N GLN A 597 -7.01 -23.78 -14.61
CA GLN A 597 -7.65 -24.72 -13.69
C GLN A 597 -9.17 -24.76 -13.84
N LYS A 598 -9.82 -23.62 -14.15
CA LYS A 598 -11.26 -23.59 -14.47
C LYS A 598 -11.60 -24.39 -15.72
N LYS A 599 -10.79 -24.31 -16.79
CA LYS A 599 -11.00 -25.08 -18.02
C LYS A 599 -10.76 -26.57 -17.82
N GLU A 600 -9.76 -26.94 -17.02
CA GLU A 600 -9.50 -28.33 -16.65
C GLU A 600 -10.66 -28.90 -15.83
N LEU A 601 -11.22 -28.14 -14.88
CA LEU A 601 -12.42 -28.51 -14.14
C LEU A 601 -13.65 -28.65 -15.06
N GLU A 602 -13.86 -27.73 -16.00
CA GLU A 602 -14.92 -27.82 -17.01
C GLU A 602 -14.77 -29.07 -17.90
N GLN A 603 -13.54 -29.42 -18.30
CA GLN A 603 -13.26 -30.66 -19.01
C GLN A 603 -13.58 -31.90 -18.16
N VAL A 604 -13.09 -31.97 -16.91
CA VAL A 604 -13.35 -33.11 -16.00
C VAL A 604 -14.84 -33.27 -15.70
N ILE A 605 -15.59 -32.17 -15.60
CA ILE A 605 -17.06 -32.19 -15.51
C ILE A 605 -17.68 -32.80 -16.77
N SER A 606 -17.23 -32.41 -17.97
CA SER A 606 -17.73 -32.98 -19.23
C SER A 606 -17.42 -34.48 -19.36
N GLU A 607 -16.23 -34.92 -18.95
CA GLU A 607 -15.83 -36.33 -18.94
C GLU A 607 -16.65 -37.14 -17.94
N ARG A 608 -16.87 -36.61 -16.73
CA ARG A 608 -17.78 -37.19 -15.72
C ARG A 608 -19.20 -37.36 -16.27
N ASP A 609 -19.73 -36.36 -16.98
CA ASP A 609 -21.11 -36.38 -17.47
C ASP A 609 -21.30 -37.30 -18.68
N ILE A 610 -20.26 -37.44 -19.53
CA ILE A 610 -20.19 -38.48 -20.56
C ILE A 610 -20.15 -39.88 -19.92
N LEU A 611 -19.29 -40.10 -18.91
CA LEU A 611 -19.18 -41.40 -18.22
C LEU A 611 -20.47 -41.74 -17.44
N GLY A 612 -21.10 -40.77 -16.78
CA GLY A 612 -22.41 -40.95 -16.14
C GLY A 612 -23.50 -41.32 -17.14
N SER A 613 -23.53 -40.65 -18.30
CA SER A 613 -24.45 -40.98 -19.40
C SER A 613 -24.22 -42.38 -19.97
N GLN A 614 -22.97 -42.84 -20.04
CA GLN A 614 -22.65 -44.22 -20.42
C GLN A 614 -23.08 -45.23 -19.35
N LEU A 615 -22.84 -44.94 -18.07
CA LEU A 615 -23.19 -45.81 -16.94
C LEU A 615 -24.71 -46.02 -16.84
N VAL A 616 -25.51 -44.97 -17.01
CA VAL A 616 -26.99 -45.08 -17.07
C VAL A 616 -27.41 -46.02 -18.20
N ARG A 617 -26.91 -45.82 -19.43
CA ARG A 617 -27.23 -46.71 -20.56
C ARG A 617 -26.83 -48.17 -20.31
N ARG A 618 -25.71 -48.43 -19.64
CA ARG A 618 -25.30 -49.80 -19.26
C ARG A 618 -26.20 -50.40 -18.17
N ASN A 619 -26.69 -49.60 -17.24
CA ASN A 619 -27.68 -50.05 -16.26
C ASN A 619 -29.03 -50.37 -16.93
N ASP A 620 -29.46 -49.58 -17.91
CA ASP A 620 -30.66 -49.84 -18.72
C ASP A 620 -30.52 -51.13 -19.55
N GLU A 621 -29.36 -51.32 -20.21
CA GLU A 621 -29.03 -52.57 -20.92
C GLU A 621 -29.07 -53.79 -19.97
N LEU A 622 -28.51 -53.68 -18.76
CA LEU A 622 -28.52 -54.73 -17.74
C LEU A 622 -29.95 -55.03 -17.25
N ALA A 623 -30.78 -54.00 -17.00
CA ALA A 623 -32.17 -54.18 -16.60
C ALA A 623 -32.99 -54.92 -17.67
N LEU A 624 -32.81 -54.56 -18.95
CA LEU A 624 -33.42 -55.25 -20.08
C LEU A 624 -32.95 -56.71 -20.19
N LEU A 625 -31.67 -57.00 -19.90
CA LEU A 625 -31.15 -58.37 -19.85
C LEU A 625 -31.74 -59.17 -18.68
N TYR A 626 -31.89 -58.59 -17.50
CA TYR A 626 -32.52 -59.26 -16.35
C TYR A 626 -33.99 -59.61 -16.61
N GLU A 627 -34.79 -58.69 -17.15
CA GLU A 627 -36.18 -59.01 -17.52
C GLU A 627 -36.24 -60.04 -18.66
N LYS A 628 -35.32 -60.01 -19.62
CA LYS A 628 -35.21 -61.04 -20.66
C LYS A 628 -34.92 -62.43 -20.09
N ILE A 629 -33.99 -62.54 -19.15
CA ILE A 629 -33.66 -63.80 -18.44
C ILE A 629 -34.88 -64.30 -17.66
N LYS A 630 -35.55 -63.41 -16.91
CA LYS A 630 -36.76 -63.71 -16.12
C LYS A 630 -37.93 -64.19 -17.00
N ILE A 631 -38.13 -63.58 -18.17
CA ILE A 631 -39.10 -64.04 -19.18
C ILE A 631 -38.71 -65.41 -19.74
N GLN A 632 -37.44 -65.62 -20.13
CA GLN A 632 -36.95 -66.90 -20.64
C GLN A 632 -37.10 -68.03 -19.60
N GLN A 633 -36.81 -67.76 -18.33
CA GLN A 633 -36.97 -68.73 -17.24
C GLN A 633 -38.44 -69.03 -16.94
N SER A 634 -39.35 -68.04 -17.04
CA SER A 634 -40.80 -68.26 -16.98
C SER A 634 -41.29 -69.16 -18.12
N ILE A 635 -40.78 -68.97 -19.33
CA ILE A 635 -41.09 -69.80 -20.51
C ILE A 635 -40.54 -71.21 -20.33
N LEU A 636 -39.29 -71.35 -19.87
CA LEU A 636 -38.64 -72.64 -19.62
C LEU A 636 -39.42 -73.46 -18.59
N ASN A 637 -39.79 -72.87 -17.46
CA ASN A 637 -40.57 -73.54 -16.41
C ASN A 637 -41.95 -74.01 -16.94
N LYS A 638 -42.62 -73.19 -17.74
CA LYS A 638 -43.90 -73.57 -18.40
C LYS A 638 -43.70 -74.73 -19.39
N GLY A 639 -42.62 -74.70 -20.17
CA GLY A 639 -42.25 -75.77 -21.10
C GLY A 639 -41.91 -77.08 -20.37
N GLU A 640 -41.20 -77.02 -19.25
CA GLU A 640 -40.86 -78.18 -18.42
C GLU A 640 -42.11 -78.82 -17.80
N ILE A 641 -43.06 -78.03 -17.30
CA ILE A 641 -44.36 -78.51 -16.79
C ILE A 641 -45.15 -79.21 -17.90
N GLN A 642 -45.25 -78.60 -19.09
CA GLN A 642 -45.94 -79.21 -20.23
C GLN A 642 -45.25 -80.49 -20.70
N TYR A 643 -43.91 -80.53 -20.70
CA TYR A 643 -43.14 -81.73 -21.04
C TYR A 643 -43.39 -82.86 -20.03
N LYS A 644 -43.36 -82.57 -18.73
CA LYS A 644 -43.68 -83.54 -17.66
C LYS A 644 -45.10 -84.11 -17.82
N GLN A 645 -46.08 -83.26 -18.15
CA GLN A 645 -47.45 -83.70 -18.47
C GLN A 645 -47.47 -84.67 -19.66
N ARG A 646 -46.79 -84.36 -20.77
CA ARG A 646 -46.73 -85.26 -21.94
C ARG A 646 -45.97 -86.56 -21.68
N VAL A 647 -44.97 -86.56 -20.81
CA VAL A 647 -44.29 -87.80 -20.39
C VAL A 647 -45.25 -88.71 -19.60
N GLU A 648 -46.08 -88.14 -18.73
CA GLU A 648 -47.09 -88.91 -17.98
C GLU A 648 -48.26 -89.36 -18.89
N ASP A 649 -48.74 -88.54 -19.83
CA ASP A 649 -49.70 -88.96 -20.88
C ASP A 649 -49.18 -90.21 -21.62
N ILE A 650 -47.92 -90.17 -22.06
CA ILE A 650 -47.25 -91.28 -22.75
C ILE A 650 -47.11 -92.51 -21.84
N ARG A 651 -46.91 -92.33 -20.54
CA ARG A 651 -46.85 -93.43 -19.55
C ARG A 651 -48.22 -94.08 -19.37
N LEU A 652 -49.29 -93.29 -19.22
CA LEU A 652 -50.67 -93.76 -19.12
C LEU A 652 -51.09 -94.50 -20.39
N LEU A 653 -50.82 -93.96 -21.58
CA LEU A 653 -51.06 -94.64 -22.85
C LEU A 653 -50.25 -95.94 -22.97
N LYS A 654 -49.00 -96.00 -22.50
CA LYS A 654 -48.21 -97.25 -22.44
C LYS A 654 -48.79 -98.28 -21.45
N LEU A 655 -49.48 -97.86 -20.39
CA LEU A 655 -50.19 -98.75 -19.48
C LEU A 655 -51.49 -99.28 -20.12
N GLU A 656 -52.27 -98.42 -20.79
CA GLU A 656 -53.50 -98.82 -21.48
C GLU A 656 -53.19 -99.77 -22.65
N ILE A 657 -52.12 -99.52 -23.42
CA ILE A 657 -51.64 -100.46 -24.45
C ILE A 657 -51.24 -101.81 -23.84
N LYS A 658 -50.67 -101.85 -22.62
CA LYS A 658 -50.38 -103.12 -21.91
C LYS A 658 -51.67 -103.82 -21.45
N LYS A 659 -52.67 -103.08 -20.98
CA LYS A 659 -53.99 -103.60 -20.60
C LYS A 659 -54.73 -104.19 -21.81
N LEU A 660 -54.92 -103.41 -22.88
CA LEU A 660 -55.57 -103.85 -24.12
C LEU A 660 -54.85 -105.06 -24.76
N ARG A 661 -53.51 -105.15 -24.67
CA ARG A 661 -52.76 -106.35 -25.09
C ARG A 661 -53.02 -107.58 -24.23
N ARG A 662 -53.20 -107.41 -22.90
CA ARG A 662 -53.61 -108.51 -22.00
C ARG A 662 -55.05 -108.95 -22.27
N GLU A 663 -55.97 -108.00 -22.42
CA GLU A 663 -57.38 -108.27 -22.75
C GLU A 663 -57.50 -108.99 -24.10
N LYS A 664 -56.80 -108.52 -25.14
CA LYS A 664 -56.68 -109.25 -26.42
C LYS A 664 -56.14 -110.67 -26.21
N GLY A 665 -55.10 -110.85 -25.39
CA GLY A 665 -54.53 -112.17 -25.10
C GLY A 665 -55.52 -113.12 -24.40
N ILE A 666 -56.36 -112.61 -23.49
CA ILE A 666 -57.43 -113.36 -22.84
C ILE A 666 -58.53 -113.70 -23.85
N LEU A 667 -58.98 -112.72 -24.65
CA LEU A 667 -60.00 -112.92 -25.68
C LEU A 667 -59.55 -113.92 -26.76
N THR A 668 -58.28 -113.89 -27.20
CA THR A 668 -57.74 -114.89 -28.13
C THR A 668 -57.79 -116.30 -27.54
N LYS A 669 -57.55 -116.46 -26.22
CA LYS A 669 -57.71 -117.75 -25.55
C LYS A 669 -59.17 -118.19 -25.50
N THR A 670 -60.11 -117.30 -25.12
CA THR A 670 -61.54 -117.67 -25.09
C THR A 670 -62.07 -117.99 -26.49
N VAL A 671 -61.55 -117.35 -27.55
CA VAL A 671 -61.86 -117.70 -28.95
C VAL A 671 -61.29 -119.06 -29.35
N ALA A 672 -60.10 -119.45 -28.88
CA ALA A 672 -59.59 -120.81 -29.13
C ALA A 672 -60.52 -121.89 -28.54
N ASN A 673 -61.01 -121.68 -27.32
CA ASN A 673 -61.99 -122.56 -26.68
C ASN A 673 -63.32 -122.67 -27.46
N VAL A 674 -63.66 -121.70 -28.34
CA VAL A 674 -64.87 -121.80 -29.18
C VAL A 674 -64.76 -122.95 -30.20
N GLU A 675 -63.56 -123.34 -30.64
CA GLU A 675 -63.42 -124.54 -31.48
C GLU A 675 -63.67 -125.83 -30.70
N GLU A 676 -63.17 -125.94 -29.47
CA GLU A 676 -63.38 -127.12 -28.63
C GLU A 676 -64.87 -127.23 -28.23
N LEU A 677 -65.48 -126.13 -27.79
CA LEU A 677 -66.92 -126.06 -27.53
C LEU A 677 -67.75 -126.36 -28.79
N ARG A 678 -67.29 -125.97 -30.00
CA ARG A 678 -67.95 -126.38 -31.26
C ARG A 678 -67.80 -127.88 -31.53
N ARG A 679 -66.67 -128.50 -31.20
CA ARG A 679 -66.47 -129.96 -31.34
C ARG A 679 -67.29 -130.75 -30.31
N GLU A 680 -67.43 -130.24 -29.08
CA GLU A 680 -68.34 -130.78 -28.06
C GLU A 680 -69.80 -130.64 -28.49
N VAL A 681 -70.21 -129.46 -28.97
CA VAL A 681 -71.55 -129.26 -29.56
C VAL A 681 -71.77 -130.20 -30.74
N TYR A 682 -70.76 -130.45 -31.58
CA TYR A 682 -70.88 -131.41 -32.70
C TYR A 682 -70.95 -132.86 -32.22
N HIS A 683 -70.27 -133.23 -31.13
CA HIS A 683 -70.40 -134.54 -30.47
C HIS A 683 -71.79 -134.72 -29.87
N MET A 684 -72.24 -133.77 -29.05
CA MET A 684 -73.59 -133.74 -28.50
C MET A 684 -74.66 -133.75 -29.60
N GLN A 685 -74.47 -133.00 -30.68
CA GLN A 685 -75.35 -133.04 -31.85
C GLN A 685 -75.32 -134.38 -32.57
N ARG A 686 -74.16 -135.02 -32.74
CA ARG A 686 -74.03 -136.35 -33.36
C ARG A 686 -74.68 -137.43 -32.51
N ASP A 687 -74.51 -137.38 -31.20
CA ASP A 687 -75.01 -138.43 -30.31
C ASP A 687 -76.51 -138.21 -30.00
N LEU A 688 -76.99 -136.95 -29.98
CA LEU A 688 -78.40 -136.60 -30.15
C LEU A 688 -78.94 -137.02 -31.52
N LEU A 689 -78.15 -136.95 -32.60
CA LEU A 689 -78.55 -137.43 -33.92
C LEU A 689 -78.72 -138.95 -33.92
N LYS A 690 -77.84 -139.71 -33.25
CA LYS A 690 -77.97 -141.18 -33.11
C LYS A 690 -79.30 -141.56 -32.45
N GLU A 691 -79.61 -140.99 -31.30
CA GLU A 691 -80.88 -141.26 -30.62
C GLU A 691 -82.08 -140.75 -31.45
N ARG A 692 -81.95 -139.60 -32.13
CA ARG A 692 -82.98 -139.14 -33.09
C ARG A 692 -83.14 -140.04 -34.31
N THR A 693 -82.08 -140.69 -34.82
CA THR A 693 -82.18 -141.73 -35.86
C THR A 693 -82.74 -143.04 -35.32
N ARG A 694 -82.61 -143.32 -34.02
CA ARG A 694 -83.21 -144.47 -33.36
C ARG A 694 -84.71 -144.30 -33.16
N CYS A 695 -85.17 -143.10 -32.79
CA CYS A 695 -86.58 -142.72 -32.82
C CYS A 695 -87.10 -142.68 -34.27
N ARG A 696 -86.38 -142.02 -35.18
CA ARG A 696 -86.79 -141.95 -36.60
C ARG A 696 -86.85 -143.30 -37.29
N ALA A 697 -86.01 -144.28 -36.97
CA ALA A 697 -86.16 -145.63 -37.52
C ALA A 697 -87.49 -146.32 -37.10
N LEU A 698 -88.23 -145.77 -36.13
CA LEU A 698 -89.58 -146.18 -35.73
C LEU A 698 -90.67 -145.19 -36.18
N GLU A 699 -90.32 -143.98 -36.59
CA GLU A 699 -91.24 -142.92 -37.05
C GLU A 699 -91.24 -142.78 -38.60
N GLU A 700 -90.17 -143.20 -39.29
CA GLU A 700 -89.99 -143.15 -40.75
C GLU A 700 -90.60 -144.39 -41.46
N GLU A 701 -91.25 -145.32 -40.74
CA GLU A 701 -92.31 -146.17 -41.30
C GLU A 701 -93.61 -145.37 -41.59
N LEU A 702 -93.71 -144.13 -41.09
CA LEU A 702 -94.98 -143.39 -40.94
C LEU A 702 -94.94 -141.99 -41.59
N GLU A 703 -94.86 -142.01 -42.93
CA GLU A 703 -95.09 -140.90 -43.88
C GLU A 703 -93.92 -139.94 -44.25
N ASN A 704 -94.14 -139.17 -45.32
CA ASN A 704 -93.10 -138.52 -46.15
C ASN A 704 -92.69 -137.10 -45.72
N PRO A 705 -91.49 -136.62 -46.11
CA PRO A 705 -90.91 -135.36 -45.61
C PRO A 705 -91.11 -134.14 -46.53
N MET A 706 -91.10 -132.92 -45.96
CA MET A 706 -90.28 -131.80 -46.49
C MET A 706 -90.14 -130.56 -45.59
N ASN A 707 -88.91 -130.03 -45.54
CA ASN A 707 -88.47 -128.63 -45.47
C ASN A 707 -89.10 -127.58 -44.50
N VAL A 708 -88.22 -126.77 -43.89
CA VAL A 708 -87.99 -125.33 -44.24
C VAL A 708 -87.03 -124.66 -43.22
N HIS A 709 -86.14 -123.79 -43.71
CA HIS A 709 -85.45 -122.77 -42.91
C HIS A 709 -85.53 -121.38 -43.58
N ARG A 710 -85.30 -120.31 -42.80
CA ARG A 710 -85.90 -118.97 -42.98
C ARG A 710 -84.85 -117.84 -42.84
N TRP A 711 -85.09 -116.69 -43.46
CA TRP A 711 -84.26 -115.45 -43.39
C TRP A 711 -84.02 -114.96 -41.93
N ARG A 712 -83.04 -114.09 -41.59
CA ARG A 712 -82.78 -112.69 -42.06
C ARG A 712 -81.41 -112.21 -41.49
N LYS A 713 -80.51 -111.52 -42.23
CA LYS A 713 -80.30 -110.04 -42.35
C LYS A 713 -80.55 -109.20 -41.07
N LEU A 714 -79.79 -108.16 -40.68
CA LEU A 714 -78.48 -107.53 -41.08
C LEU A 714 -77.87 -106.84 -39.81
N GLU A 715 -77.08 -105.75 -39.69
CA GLU A 715 -76.57 -104.59 -40.50
C GLU A 715 -75.38 -103.91 -39.75
N ALA A 716 -74.41 -103.21 -40.38
CA ALA A 716 -73.37 -102.40 -39.67
C ALA A 716 -72.58 -101.36 -40.55
N SER A 717 -72.12 -100.25 -39.92
CA SER A 717 -71.15 -99.22 -40.41
C SER A 717 -71.59 -98.30 -41.59
N ASP A 718 -71.07 -97.07 -41.79
CA ASP A 718 -69.96 -96.31 -41.14
C ASP A 718 -70.15 -94.75 -41.22
N PRO A 719 -69.33 -93.90 -40.54
CA PRO A 719 -69.45 -92.43 -40.52
C PRO A 719 -69.06 -91.68 -41.81
N SER A 720 -69.46 -90.40 -41.91
CA SER A 720 -69.42 -89.63 -43.18
C SER A 720 -68.07 -88.99 -43.57
N THR A 721 -67.85 -88.85 -44.88
CA THR A 721 -66.68 -88.23 -45.53
C THR A 721 -66.45 -86.74 -45.25
N TYR A 722 -67.41 -86.05 -44.62
CA TYR A 722 -67.37 -84.59 -44.43
C TYR A 722 -66.24 -84.12 -43.48
N GLU A 723 -65.94 -84.88 -42.42
CA GLU A 723 -64.94 -84.51 -41.40
C GLU A 723 -63.51 -84.51 -41.96
N LEU A 724 -63.20 -85.43 -42.88
CA LEU A 724 -61.92 -85.52 -43.57
C LEU A 724 -61.64 -84.26 -44.42
N ILE A 725 -62.66 -83.73 -45.09
CA ILE A 725 -62.53 -82.56 -45.97
C ILE A 725 -62.22 -81.29 -45.15
N GLN A 726 -62.89 -81.09 -44.00
CA GLN A 726 -62.57 -79.97 -43.11
C GLN A 726 -61.14 -80.03 -42.57
N LYS A 727 -60.64 -81.25 -42.30
CA LYS A 727 -59.27 -81.50 -41.80
C LYS A 727 -58.20 -81.19 -42.85
N ILE A 728 -58.48 -81.41 -44.14
CA ILE A 728 -57.59 -81.06 -45.25
C ILE A 728 -57.46 -79.53 -45.38
N HIS A 729 -58.58 -78.80 -45.45
CA HIS A 729 -58.55 -77.33 -45.59
C HIS A 729 -57.85 -76.62 -44.42
N THR A 730 -58.01 -77.10 -43.18
CA THR A 730 -57.34 -76.53 -42.00
C THR A 730 -55.83 -76.79 -42.00
N LEU A 731 -55.38 -77.94 -42.51
CA LEU A 731 -53.96 -78.22 -42.71
C LEU A 731 -53.35 -77.38 -43.83
N GLN A 732 -54.03 -77.21 -44.96
CA GLN A 732 -53.55 -76.37 -46.08
C GLN A 732 -53.35 -74.90 -45.67
N LYS A 733 -54.32 -74.29 -44.97
CA LYS A 733 -54.17 -72.91 -44.45
C LYS A 733 -53.01 -72.77 -43.46
N ARG A 734 -52.75 -73.81 -42.65
CA ARG A 734 -51.61 -73.82 -41.70
C ARG A 734 -50.26 -74.02 -42.42
N LEU A 735 -50.24 -74.72 -43.56
CA LEU A 735 -49.05 -74.91 -44.38
C LEU A 735 -48.64 -73.60 -45.07
N ILE A 736 -49.58 -72.92 -45.75
CA ILE A 736 -49.33 -71.65 -46.47
C ILE A 736 -48.69 -70.62 -45.52
N ARG A 737 -49.30 -70.42 -44.34
CA ARG A 737 -48.76 -69.50 -43.33
C ARG A 737 -47.39 -69.88 -42.79
N LYS A 738 -46.99 -71.16 -42.90
CA LYS A 738 -45.65 -71.62 -42.49
C LYS A 738 -44.62 -71.50 -43.60
N THR A 739 -44.99 -71.53 -44.87
CA THR A 739 -44.11 -71.16 -45.97
C THR A 739 -43.84 -69.65 -46.00
N GLU A 740 -44.85 -68.80 -45.75
CA GLU A 740 -44.67 -67.35 -45.60
C GLU A 740 -43.67 -67.02 -44.47
N GLU A 741 -43.87 -67.60 -43.28
CA GLU A 741 -43.02 -67.43 -42.09
C GLU A 741 -41.62 -68.08 -42.19
N VAL A 742 -41.32 -68.75 -43.33
CA VAL A 742 -39.98 -69.23 -43.70
C VAL A 742 -39.33 -68.26 -44.67
N VAL A 743 -40.03 -67.84 -45.73
CA VAL A 743 -39.53 -66.86 -46.72
C VAL A 743 -39.14 -65.54 -46.05
N GLU A 744 -39.96 -65.02 -45.12
CA GLU A 744 -39.60 -63.83 -44.32
C GLU A 744 -38.27 -63.99 -43.58
N LYS A 745 -38.00 -65.19 -43.04
CA LYS A 745 -36.79 -65.46 -42.25
C LYS A 745 -35.56 -65.68 -43.13
N GLU A 746 -35.71 -66.33 -44.29
CA GLU A 746 -34.63 -66.47 -45.26
C GLU A 746 -34.18 -65.09 -45.78
N LEU A 747 -35.12 -64.19 -46.05
CA LEU A 747 -34.84 -62.82 -46.49
C LEU A 747 -34.11 -62.02 -45.40
N LEU A 748 -34.57 -62.11 -44.14
CA LEU A 748 -33.92 -61.50 -42.98
C LEU A 748 -32.52 -62.10 -42.71
N LEU A 749 -32.31 -63.38 -43.01
CA LEU A 749 -31.02 -64.06 -42.87
C LEU A 749 -30.02 -63.56 -43.95
N GLN A 750 -30.46 -63.41 -45.21
CA GLN A 750 -29.65 -62.81 -46.27
C GLN A 750 -29.25 -61.36 -45.98
N GLU A 751 -30.12 -60.57 -45.35
CA GLU A 751 -29.74 -59.22 -44.88
C GLU A 751 -28.63 -59.27 -43.84
N LYS A 752 -28.71 -60.19 -42.85
CA LYS A 752 -27.66 -60.33 -41.82
C LYS A 752 -26.36 -60.88 -42.38
N GLU A 753 -26.40 -61.75 -43.39
CA GLU A 753 -25.20 -62.23 -44.08
C GLU A 753 -24.50 -61.11 -44.86
N LYS A 754 -25.24 -60.26 -45.59
CA LYS A 754 -24.66 -59.05 -46.23
C LYS A 754 -24.00 -58.14 -45.20
N LEU A 755 -24.72 -57.79 -44.13
CA LEU A 755 -24.23 -56.92 -43.06
C LEU A 755 -22.98 -57.50 -42.37
N TYR A 756 -22.92 -58.82 -42.18
CA TYR A 756 -21.75 -59.53 -41.68
C TYR A 756 -20.55 -59.47 -42.64
N VAL A 757 -20.77 -59.65 -43.95
CA VAL A 757 -19.71 -59.55 -44.98
C VAL A 757 -19.19 -58.11 -45.12
N GLU A 758 -20.06 -57.11 -45.00
CA GLU A 758 -19.69 -55.68 -45.00
C GLU A 758 -18.87 -55.32 -43.75
N LEU A 759 -19.33 -55.71 -42.56
CA LEU A 759 -18.58 -55.55 -41.31
C LEU A 759 -17.21 -56.26 -41.37
N LYS A 760 -17.14 -57.45 -41.98
CA LYS A 760 -15.90 -58.19 -42.17
C LYS A 760 -14.94 -57.49 -43.13
N HIS A 761 -15.44 -56.83 -44.18
CA HIS A 761 -14.62 -55.97 -45.05
C HIS A 761 -14.15 -54.68 -44.37
N ILE A 762 -14.96 -54.09 -43.49
CA ILE A 762 -14.56 -52.92 -42.70
C ILE A 762 -13.45 -53.30 -41.70
N LEU A 763 -13.61 -54.42 -40.97
CA LEU A 763 -12.59 -54.97 -40.08
C LEU A 763 -11.29 -55.32 -40.83
N ALA A 764 -11.37 -55.96 -42.00
CA ALA A 764 -10.21 -56.27 -42.84
C ALA A 764 -9.51 -55.04 -43.44
N ARG A 765 -10.13 -53.85 -43.38
CA ARG A 765 -9.55 -52.56 -43.78
C ARG A 765 -9.01 -51.73 -42.61
N GLN A 766 -9.24 -52.15 -41.36
CA GLN A 766 -8.60 -51.52 -40.21
C GLN A 766 -7.20 -52.10 -40.01
N PRO A 767 -6.16 -51.26 -39.78
CA PRO A 767 -4.84 -51.75 -39.45
C PRO A 767 -4.90 -52.50 -38.10
N GLY A 768 -4.51 -53.79 -38.10
CA GLY A 768 -4.54 -54.64 -36.91
C GLY A 768 -3.55 -54.19 -35.82
N PRO A 769 -3.59 -54.82 -34.63
CA PRO A 769 -2.71 -54.46 -33.52
C PRO A 769 -1.22 -54.53 -33.89
N GLU A 770 -0.81 -55.48 -34.73
CA GLU A 770 0.58 -55.55 -35.26
C GLU A 770 1.00 -54.27 -36.00
N ALA A 771 0.09 -53.59 -36.70
CA ALA A 771 0.40 -52.33 -37.39
C ALA A 771 0.51 -51.15 -36.41
N ALA A 772 -0.22 -51.19 -35.30
CA ALA A 772 -0.07 -50.22 -34.20
C ALA A 772 1.25 -50.46 -33.43
N GLU A 773 1.61 -51.72 -33.18
CA GLU A 773 2.90 -52.11 -32.59
C GLU A 773 4.06 -51.77 -33.53
N GLN A 774 3.96 -52.04 -34.83
CA GLN A 774 4.96 -51.62 -35.83
C GLN A 774 5.09 -50.10 -35.86
N LEU A 775 4.00 -49.33 -35.80
CA LEU A 775 4.05 -47.87 -35.66
C LEU A 775 4.76 -47.43 -34.38
N GLN A 776 4.51 -48.10 -33.25
CA GLN A 776 5.15 -47.80 -31.97
C GLN A 776 6.65 -48.16 -31.98
N VAL A 777 7.03 -49.29 -32.61
CA VAL A 777 8.41 -49.70 -32.86
C VAL A 777 9.10 -48.68 -33.78
N TYR A 778 8.52 -48.34 -34.93
CA TYR A 778 9.08 -47.34 -35.85
C TYR A 778 9.21 -45.97 -35.18
N GLN A 779 8.25 -45.51 -34.37
CA GLN A 779 8.39 -44.29 -33.57
C GLN A 779 9.55 -44.39 -32.56
N LYS A 780 9.76 -45.56 -31.93
CA LYS A 780 10.88 -45.79 -31.02
C LYS A 780 12.21 -45.77 -31.77
N THR A 781 12.33 -46.50 -32.88
CA THR A 781 13.52 -46.50 -33.75
C THR A 781 13.82 -45.11 -34.33
N LEU A 782 12.79 -44.33 -34.67
CA LEU A 782 12.94 -42.97 -35.19
C LEU A 782 13.32 -41.98 -34.08
N ARG A 783 12.80 -42.13 -32.85
CA ARG A 783 13.29 -41.40 -31.67
C ARG A 783 14.74 -41.73 -31.37
N ASP A 784 15.14 -42.99 -31.43
CA ASP A 784 16.51 -43.41 -31.11
C ASP A 784 17.51 -43.07 -32.23
N LYS A 785 17.12 -43.12 -33.52
CA LYS A 785 17.89 -42.51 -34.61
C LYS A 785 17.96 -40.97 -34.49
N THR A 786 16.91 -40.32 -33.99
CA THR A 786 16.93 -38.87 -33.71
C THR A 786 17.87 -38.54 -32.54
N LYS A 787 17.98 -39.40 -31.51
CA LYS A 787 19.01 -39.29 -30.48
C LYS A 787 20.41 -39.50 -31.07
N GLN A 788 20.60 -40.53 -31.91
CA GLN A 788 21.89 -40.76 -32.60
C GLN A 788 22.28 -39.58 -33.51
N LEU A 789 21.34 -38.93 -34.19
CA LEU A 789 21.60 -37.70 -34.96
C LEU A 789 21.91 -36.49 -34.06
N LYS A 790 21.31 -36.38 -32.87
CA LYS A 790 21.70 -35.36 -31.87
C LYS A 790 23.10 -35.61 -31.29
N VAL A 791 23.43 -36.86 -30.96
CA VAL A 791 24.78 -37.25 -30.52
C VAL A 791 25.80 -37.06 -31.64
N GLY A 792 25.46 -37.42 -32.88
CA GLY A 792 26.28 -37.16 -34.06
C GLY A 792 26.56 -35.67 -34.27
N ARG A 793 25.54 -34.80 -34.14
CA ARG A 793 25.73 -33.33 -34.18
C ARG A 793 26.58 -32.79 -33.03
N LEU A 794 26.54 -33.41 -31.84
CA LEU A 794 27.41 -33.04 -30.73
C LEU A 794 28.87 -33.50 -30.95
N LEU A 795 29.07 -34.63 -31.64
CA LEU A 795 30.40 -35.13 -32.01
C LEU A 795 31.03 -34.35 -33.18
N THR A 796 30.25 -33.96 -34.21
CA THR A 796 30.77 -33.10 -35.30
C THR A 796 31.15 -31.69 -34.84
N ASN A 797 30.56 -31.20 -33.74
CA ASN A 797 30.92 -29.91 -33.16
C ASN A 797 32.17 -29.96 -32.26
N TYR A 798 32.83 -31.12 -32.13
CA TYR A 798 34.08 -31.28 -31.40
C TYR A 798 35.29 -31.59 -32.31
N SER A 799 35.12 -31.57 -33.65
CA SER A 799 36.17 -31.89 -34.63
C SER A 799 36.39 -30.82 -35.70
N LEU A 800 35.96 -29.59 -35.46
CA LEU A 800 36.18 -28.41 -36.32
C LEU A 800 36.55 -27.19 -35.45
N GLY A 801 37.70 -27.31 -34.78
CA GLY A 801 38.20 -26.31 -33.83
C GLY A 801 39.73 -26.16 -33.81
N THR A 802 40.43 -26.63 -34.85
CA THR A 802 41.88 -26.47 -35.05
C THR A 802 42.24 -26.42 -36.54
N GLU A 803 41.90 -25.32 -37.20
CA GLU A 803 42.70 -24.67 -38.25
C GLU A 803 42.21 -23.21 -38.39
#